data_AF-A0A840NHC3-F1
#
_entry.id   AF-A0A840NHC3-F1
#
_cell.length_a   1.000
_cell.length_b   1.000
_cell.length_c   1.000
_cell.angle_alpha   90.00
_cell.angle_beta   90.00
_cell.angle_gamma   90.00
#
_symmetry.space_group_name_H-M   'P 1'
#
loop_
_entity.id
_entity.type
_entity.pdbx_description
1 polymer ?
#
loop_
_entity_poly.entity_id
_entity_poly.type
_entity_poly.pdbx_seq_one_letter_code
_entity_poly.pdbx_strand_id
1 'polypeptide(L)'
;MNGLAVDPLDSALVRLRDGRRVLGAGFLIAPGIAATCAHVIGDAAPTADFPLLGSDGHGVEVLERDDERDVAILRVTAPPAGALPVPARVSGEVRDHRFRTIGFPTGHDDGMWVTGRLVGAQGAGRIQMAQDTGHWHIEPGFSGAPVWDDELAGVVGMVVTTTARNAATAHLVPTTALGDAWTTPSRNPYRGLRSFRQEDAELFRGRDDDIERLAGLVAERRLVAVAGPSGSGKSSLVRAGLVPKFKQAGTPVVELGPHDDLPGTDGLLVLDQFEEAVVADPAAARQRLADLAAALRRRPSLRAVLTLRSRSLDELISNDTADDLNRAVWFLEPMSRDQLAAAVEEPAAAIGGLAFEAGLVQRILDDAGDGTLPLVSLVLEQLWEHRHGAWLTHDAYEHLGRVPGALSRHADSALPEPDEHDTPRQAEHKRQRRTKIRHLLVGLTRPDGEGGHARRSGQLAELGEDLQEIARELAAERLLVIEDTRVNLAHQALIDHWPQLRAWLAEDADFLVWQAKVDDLERSGVLLRGAALDEATRWLGRREQDLSQRSASFIRRSLTAESRSRRRWITITAISTTLALVSAALTAVAISNSAELDRTLRATNSALIAQQANLATDADAGTALQLALASWREDPGSSDARGALLTQLATWRGAERVLPPQLVDEVDGIVASADGNVLALIKPGKGVVVWWGLLTPHPTSRTIDEDVAGAITISPDGKWLAAVGEEAGLRVWDLATP
;
A
#
# COMPACT_ATOMS: atom_id res chain seq x y z
N MET A 1 -1.63 -47.73 -18.14
CA MET A 1 -2.79 -48.48 -18.67
C MET A 1 -3.84 -47.44 -19.00
N ASN A 2 -4.17 -47.26 -20.28
CA ASN A 2 -5.15 -46.26 -20.71
C ASN A 2 -6.48 -46.54 -20.01
N GLY A 3 -6.88 -45.62 -19.12
CA GLY A 3 -8.19 -45.64 -18.48
C GLY A 3 -9.24 -45.40 -19.56
N LEU A 4 -9.88 -46.48 -20.02
CA LEU A 4 -11.17 -46.38 -20.68
C LEU A 4 -12.10 -45.70 -19.68
N ALA A 5 -12.67 -44.55 -20.08
CA ALA A 5 -13.71 -43.90 -19.30
C ALA A 5 -14.82 -44.94 -19.06
N VAL A 6 -15.10 -45.24 -17.79
CA VAL A 6 -16.19 -46.15 -17.43
C VAL A 6 -17.49 -45.51 -17.90
N ASP A 7 -18.26 -46.22 -18.73
CA ASP A 7 -19.53 -45.73 -19.23
C ASP A 7 -20.50 -45.59 -18.04
N PRO A 8 -21.15 -44.44 -17.79
CA PRO A 8 -22.07 -44.28 -16.67
C PRO A 8 -23.20 -45.31 -16.63
N LEU A 9 -23.57 -45.85 -17.81
CA LEU A 9 -24.51 -46.96 -17.90
C LEU A 9 -24.00 -48.24 -17.24
N ASP A 10 -22.70 -48.52 -17.30
CA ASP A 10 -22.10 -49.72 -16.71
C ASP A 10 -22.29 -49.78 -15.20
N SER A 11 -22.20 -48.62 -14.54
CA SER A 11 -22.37 -48.49 -13.08
C SER A 11 -23.84 -48.44 -12.64
N ALA A 12 -24.76 -48.02 -13.50
CA ALA A 12 -26.14 -47.77 -13.11
C ALA A 12 -27.11 -48.87 -13.49
N LEU A 13 -26.77 -49.71 -14.46
CA LEU A 13 -27.67 -50.71 -15.04
C LEU A 13 -28.04 -51.79 -14.03
N VAL A 14 -29.34 -52.00 -13.87
CA VAL A 14 -29.93 -53.03 -13.03
C VAL A 14 -30.65 -54.04 -13.92
N ARG A 15 -30.43 -55.34 -13.69
CA ARG A 15 -31.22 -56.40 -14.30
C ARG A 15 -32.13 -57.01 -13.25
N LEU A 16 -33.44 -57.03 -13.53
CA LEU A 16 -34.44 -57.54 -12.60
C LEU A 16 -34.77 -59.01 -12.92
N ARG A 17 -34.80 -59.85 -11.89
CA ARG A 17 -35.03 -61.30 -12.02
C ARG A 17 -36.08 -61.82 -11.05
N ASP A 18 -36.80 -62.84 -11.49
CA ASP A 18 -37.58 -63.75 -10.64
C ASP A 18 -36.94 -65.14 -10.72
N GLY A 19 -36.15 -65.49 -9.71
CA GLY A 19 -35.27 -66.65 -9.74
C GLY A 19 -34.30 -66.62 -10.93
N ARG A 20 -34.43 -67.58 -11.85
CA ARG A 20 -33.57 -67.64 -13.07
C ARG A 20 -34.13 -66.84 -14.24
N ARG A 21 -35.39 -66.40 -14.17
CA ARG A 21 -36.04 -65.68 -15.27
C ARG A 21 -35.69 -64.20 -15.20
N VAL A 22 -35.22 -63.64 -16.32
CA VAL A 22 -35.08 -62.19 -16.47
C VAL A 22 -36.46 -61.57 -16.71
N LEU A 23 -36.81 -60.58 -15.90
CA LEU A 23 -38.07 -59.84 -16.01
C LEU A 23 -37.91 -58.63 -16.93
N GLY A 24 -36.78 -57.94 -16.83
CA GLY A 24 -36.47 -56.74 -17.59
C GLY A 24 -35.24 -56.03 -17.05
N ALA A 25 -35.07 -54.78 -17.48
CA ALA A 25 -33.98 -53.92 -17.07
C ALA A 25 -34.49 -52.78 -16.17
N GLY A 26 -33.57 -52.11 -15.51
CA GLY A 26 -33.76 -50.92 -14.72
C GLY A 26 -32.45 -50.15 -14.63
N PHE A 27 -32.46 -49.02 -13.95
CA PHE A 27 -31.24 -48.26 -13.71
C PHE A 27 -31.35 -47.45 -12.43
N LEU A 28 -30.20 -47.23 -11.80
CA LEU A 28 -30.11 -46.40 -10.61
C LEU A 28 -30.38 -44.93 -10.94
N ILE A 29 -31.36 -44.35 -10.26
CA ILE A 29 -31.73 -42.92 -10.34
C ILE A 29 -31.22 -42.12 -9.13
N ALA A 30 -30.95 -42.81 -8.02
CA ALA A 30 -30.24 -42.28 -6.85
C ALA A 30 -29.49 -43.45 -6.15
N PRO A 31 -28.62 -43.19 -5.16
CA PRO A 31 -27.94 -44.27 -4.45
C PRO A 31 -28.93 -45.28 -3.84
N GLY A 32 -28.89 -46.53 -4.32
CA GLY A 32 -29.79 -47.60 -3.90
C GLY A 32 -31.25 -47.46 -4.35
N ILE A 33 -31.56 -46.51 -5.24
CA ILE A 33 -32.91 -46.33 -5.80
C ILE A 33 -32.86 -46.54 -7.31
N ALA A 34 -33.65 -47.47 -7.83
CA ALA A 34 -33.72 -47.79 -9.25
C ALA A 34 -35.10 -47.47 -9.84
N ALA A 35 -35.13 -47.10 -11.12
CA ALA A 35 -36.34 -46.99 -11.92
C ALA A 35 -36.44 -48.15 -12.91
N THR A 36 -37.66 -48.60 -13.17
CA THR A 36 -38.01 -49.57 -14.22
C THR A 36 -39.46 -49.34 -14.68
N CYS A 37 -39.94 -50.14 -15.64
CA CYS A 37 -41.34 -50.12 -16.03
C CYS A 37 -42.22 -50.89 -15.02
N ALA A 38 -43.41 -50.37 -14.73
CA ALA A 38 -44.34 -51.02 -13.80
C ALA A 38 -44.71 -52.46 -14.24
N HIS A 39 -44.89 -52.67 -15.55
CA HIS A 39 -45.20 -54.00 -16.09
C HIS A 39 -44.05 -55.02 -15.97
N VAL A 40 -42.79 -54.58 -15.76
CA VAL A 40 -41.65 -55.49 -15.56
C VAL A 40 -41.75 -56.19 -14.21
N ILE A 41 -42.28 -55.50 -13.21
CA ILE A 41 -42.47 -56.04 -11.86
C ILE A 41 -43.66 -57.00 -11.82
N GLY A 42 -44.80 -56.62 -12.43
CA GLY A 42 -46.01 -57.42 -12.39
C GLY A 42 -46.42 -57.77 -10.95
N ASP A 43 -46.69 -59.05 -10.67
CA ASP A 43 -46.96 -59.56 -9.31
C ASP A 43 -45.73 -60.31 -8.71
N ALA A 44 -44.56 -60.19 -9.34
CA ALA A 44 -43.35 -60.90 -8.91
C ALA A 44 -42.68 -60.19 -7.72
N ALA A 45 -41.87 -60.94 -6.96
CA ALA A 45 -40.96 -60.41 -5.94
C ALA A 45 -39.53 -60.41 -6.51
N PRO A 46 -39.13 -59.36 -7.25
CA PRO A 46 -37.88 -59.39 -8.01
C PRO A 46 -36.65 -59.33 -7.11
N THR A 47 -35.53 -59.77 -7.67
CA THR A 47 -34.17 -59.50 -7.20
C THR A 47 -33.44 -58.68 -8.26
N ALA A 48 -32.43 -57.93 -7.85
CA ALA A 48 -31.62 -57.09 -8.72
C ALA A 48 -30.21 -57.65 -8.88
N ASP A 49 -29.72 -57.66 -10.11
CA ASP A 49 -28.32 -57.90 -10.46
C ASP A 49 -27.72 -56.64 -11.11
N PHE A 50 -26.40 -56.47 -10.95
CA PHE A 50 -25.58 -55.49 -11.65
C PHE A 50 -24.62 -56.24 -12.59
N PRO A 51 -25.08 -56.66 -13.78
CA PRO A 51 -24.34 -57.57 -14.64
C PRO A 51 -23.00 -57.00 -15.13
N LEU A 52 -22.92 -55.68 -15.33
CA LEU A 52 -21.70 -54.99 -15.77
C LEU A 52 -20.71 -54.73 -14.61
N LEU A 53 -21.17 -54.85 -13.36
CA LEU A 53 -20.34 -54.81 -12.16
C LEU A 53 -20.05 -56.22 -11.61
N GLY A 54 -20.60 -57.28 -12.23
CA GLY A 54 -20.40 -58.67 -11.82
C GLY A 54 -20.98 -59.00 -10.43
N SER A 55 -22.10 -58.40 -10.05
CA SER A 55 -22.73 -58.62 -8.74
C SER A 55 -24.21 -59.00 -8.87
N ASP A 56 -24.68 -59.97 -8.10
CA ASP A 56 -26.03 -60.56 -8.20
C ASP A 56 -26.74 -60.71 -6.84
N GLY A 57 -28.05 -60.93 -6.88
CA GLY A 57 -28.84 -61.33 -5.71
C GLY A 57 -29.18 -60.21 -4.72
N HIS A 58 -29.25 -58.96 -5.18
CA HIS A 58 -29.64 -57.83 -4.34
C HIS A 58 -31.14 -57.82 -4.09
N GLY A 59 -31.55 -57.59 -2.84
CA GLY A 59 -32.97 -57.50 -2.48
C GLY A 59 -33.61 -56.26 -3.12
N VAL A 60 -34.87 -56.38 -3.54
CA VAL A 60 -35.62 -55.28 -4.13
C VAL A 60 -36.92 -55.06 -3.36
N GLU A 61 -37.17 -53.82 -2.98
CA GLU A 61 -38.44 -53.36 -2.41
C GLU A 61 -39.09 -52.37 -3.37
N VAL A 62 -40.38 -52.54 -3.67
CA VAL A 62 -41.13 -51.59 -4.50
C VAL A 62 -41.54 -50.41 -3.62
N LEU A 63 -41.00 -49.22 -3.91
CA LEU A 63 -41.32 -47.99 -3.20
C LEU A 63 -42.56 -47.31 -3.76
N GLU A 64 -42.66 -47.27 -5.10
CA GLU A 64 -43.75 -46.62 -5.82
C GLU A 64 -44.03 -47.39 -7.11
N ARG A 65 -45.31 -47.43 -7.50
CA ARG A 65 -45.75 -48.02 -8.75
C ARG A 65 -46.92 -47.21 -9.32
N ASP A 66 -46.73 -46.71 -10.53
CA ASP A 66 -47.72 -46.00 -11.33
C ASP A 66 -47.98 -46.80 -12.61
N ASP A 67 -49.07 -47.56 -12.63
CA ASP A 67 -49.47 -48.37 -13.78
C ASP A 67 -49.99 -47.52 -14.95
N GLU A 68 -50.45 -46.28 -14.73
CA GLU A 68 -50.92 -45.40 -15.80
C GLU A 68 -49.74 -44.85 -16.61
N ARG A 69 -48.65 -44.49 -15.92
CA ARG A 69 -47.40 -44.01 -16.55
C ARG A 69 -46.45 -45.14 -16.92
N ASP A 70 -46.74 -46.36 -16.47
CA ASP A 70 -45.89 -47.55 -16.61
C ASP A 70 -44.51 -47.37 -15.95
N VAL A 71 -44.49 -46.83 -14.72
CA VAL A 71 -43.28 -46.53 -13.95
C VAL A 71 -43.30 -47.24 -12.60
N ALA A 72 -42.18 -47.86 -12.21
CA ALA A 72 -41.97 -48.36 -10.86
C ALA A 72 -40.62 -47.89 -10.31
N ILE A 73 -40.64 -47.43 -9.06
CA ILE A 73 -39.44 -47.05 -8.30
C ILE A 73 -39.17 -48.12 -7.24
N LEU A 74 -37.91 -48.50 -7.19
CA LEU A 74 -37.43 -49.63 -6.42
C LEU A 74 -36.31 -49.19 -5.48
N ARG A 75 -36.30 -49.73 -4.26
CA ARG A 75 -35.13 -49.71 -3.40
C ARG A 75 -34.35 -51.00 -3.59
N VAL A 76 -33.07 -50.86 -3.92
CA VAL A 76 -32.12 -51.97 -4.00
C VAL A 76 -31.36 -52.03 -2.67
N THR A 77 -31.45 -53.16 -1.98
CA THR A 77 -30.79 -53.38 -0.69
C THR A 77 -29.31 -53.65 -0.90
N ALA A 78 -28.44 -52.82 -0.31
CA ALA A 78 -26.98 -52.96 -0.32
C ALA A 78 -26.36 -53.09 -1.74
N PRO A 79 -26.59 -52.11 -2.64
CA PRO A 79 -26.01 -52.14 -3.98
C PRO A 79 -24.47 -52.24 -3.92
N PRO A 80 -23.82 -52.87 -4.92
CA PRO A 80 -22.39 -53.15 -4.89
C PRO A 80 -21.57 -51.86 -4.97
N ALA A 81 -20.32 -51.93 -4.50
CA ALA A 81 -19.38 -50.83 -4.65
C ALA A 81 -19.17 -50.51 -6.14
N GLY A 82 -19.25 -49.23 -6.50
CA GLY A 82 -19.20 -48.77 -7.90
C GLY A 82 -20.57 -48.65 -8.57
N ALA A 83 -21.66 -49.09 -7.91
CA ALA A 83 -23.01 -48.82 -8.38
C ALA A 83 -23.36 -47.34 -8.17
N LEU A 84 -23.42 -46.59 -9.26
CA LEU A 84 -23.68 -45.16 -9.27
C LEU A 84 -24.95 -44.89 -10.06
N PRO A 85 -25.78 -43.91 -9.65
CA PRO A 85 -26.91 -43.50 -10.46
C PRO A 85 -26.45 -42.96 -11.82
N VAL A 86 -27.36 -42.93 -12.78
CA VAL A 86 -27.13 -42.23 -14.06
C VAL A 86 -27.51 -40.76 -13.97
N PRO A 87 -26.74 -39.87 -14.62
CA PRO A 87 -27.15 -38.48 -14.81
C PRO A 87 -28.34 -38.48 -15.74
N ALA A 88 -29.29 -37.64 -15.42
CA ALA A 88 -30.52 -37.62 -16.16
C ALA A 88 -30.83 -36.27 -16.73
N ARG A 89 -31.54 -36.29 -17.86
CA ARG A 89 -31.73 -35.13 -18.70
C ARG A 89 -33.22 -34.94 -18.91
N VAL A 90 -33.70 -33.80 -18.43
CA VAL A 90 -35.04 -33.28 -18.69
C VAL A 90 -34.89 -32.36 -19.88
N SER A 91 -35.19 -32.84 -21.10
CA SER A 91 -35.14 -32.00 -22.30
C SER A 91 -36.49 -31.98 -23.00
N GLY A 92 -36.91 -30.78 -23.39
CA GLY A 92 -38.12 -30.56 -24.18
C GLY A 92 -37.97 -30.97 -25.65
N GLU A 93 -36.76 -30.93 -26.24
CA GLU A 93 -36.53 -31.25 -27.65
C GLU A 93 -35.27 -32.12 -27.79
N VAL A 94 -35.49 -33.42 -27.98
CA VAL A 94 -34.43 -34.45 -28.18
C VAL A 94 -34.45 -34.99 -29.62
N ARG A 95 -35.06 -34.24 -30.53
CA ARG A 95 -35.29 -34.70 -31.90
C ARG A 95 -33.97 -34.86 -32.65
N ASP A 96 -33.85 -35.95 -33.38
CA ASP A 96 -32.69 -36.36 -34.18
C ASP A 96 -31.40 -36.69 -33.40
N HIS A 97 -31.42 -36.62 -32.07
CA HIS A 97 -30.32 -37.04 -31.20
C HIS A 97 -30.05 -38.55 -31.29
N ARG A 98 -28.79 -38.94 -31.11
CA ARG A 98 -28.34 -40.33 -31.04
C ARG A 98 -28.66 -40.90 -29.67
N PHE A 99 -29.20 -42.11 -29.66
CA PHE A 99 -29.37 -42.86 -28.43
C PHE A 99 -28.65 -44.20 -28.45
N ARG A 100 -28.34 -44.67 -27.24
CA ARG A 100 -27.91 -46.04 -26.95
C ARG A 100 -28.66 -46.57 -25.73
N THR A 101 -28.95 -47.87 -25.75
CA THR A 101 -29.61 -48.58 -24.65
C THR A 101 -29.15 -50.02 -24.63
N ILE A 102 -29.27 -50.67 -23.47
CA ILE A 102 -28.89 -52.06 -23.26
C ILE A 102 -30.01 -52.79 -22.53
N GLY A 103 -30.38 -53.96 -23.05
CA GLY A 103 -31.41 -54.81 -22.46
C GLY A 103 -30.99 -56.27 -22.41
N PHE A 104 -31.82 -57.10 -21.78
CA PHE A 104 -31.52 -58.50 -21.49
C PHE A 104 -32.59 -59.42 -22.08
N PRO A 105 -32.63 -59.59 -23.42
CA PRO A 105 -33.60 -60.45 -24.05
C PRO A 105 -33.33 -61.93 -23.74
N THR A 106 -34.31 -62.79 -24.01
CA THR A 106 -34.21 -64.21 -23.68
C THR A 106 -33.01 -64.86 -24.39
N GLY A 107 -32.17 -65.55 -23.61
CA GLY A 107 -30.96 -66.22 -24.11
C GLY A 107 -29.73 -65.32 -24.24
N HIS A 108 -29.83 -64.03 -23.89
CA HIS A 108 -28.73 -63.07 -23.91
C HIS A 108 -28.62 -62.36 -22.56
N ASP A 109 -28.33 -63.13 -21.51
CA ASP A 109 -28.20 -62.62 -20.13
C ASP A 109 -27.04 -61.61 -20.02
N ASP A 110 -26.03 -61.66 -20.88
CA ASP A 110 -24.88 -60.74 -20.88
C ASP A 110 -25.21 -59.32 -21.40
N GLY A 111 -26.42 -59.11 -21.91
CA GLY A 111 -26.92 -57.82 -22.38
C GLY A 111 -26.66 -57.57 -23.87
N MET A 112 -27.61 -56.92 -24.52
CA MET A 112 -27.56 -56.56 -25.95
C MET A 112 -27.69 -55.06 -26.12
N TRP A 113 -26.72 -54.44 -26.80
CA TRP A 113 -26.73 -53.02 -27.10
C TRP A 113 -27.57 -52.72 -28.34
N VAL A 114 -28.32 -51.62 -28.27
CA VAL A 114 -29.08 -51.07 -29.39
C VAL A 114 -28.79 -49.57 -29.50
N THR A 115 -28.57 -49.10 -30.73
CA THR A 115 -28.41 -47.69 -31.05
C THR A 115 -29.46 -47.22 -32.06
N GLY A 116 -29.68 -45.91 -32.11
CA GLY A 116 -30.58 -45.32 -33.08
C GLY A 116 -30.69 -43.80 -32.93
N ARG A 117 -31.82 -43.25 -33.36
CA ARG A 117 -32.16 -41.82 -33.20
C ARG A 117 -33.51 -41.61 -32.54
N LEU A 118 -33.59 -40.56 -31.74
CA LEU A 118 -34.83 -40.06 -31.14
C LEU A 118 -35.61 -39.27 -32.20
N VAL A 119 -36.88 -39.63 -32.44
CA VAL A 119 -37.68 -39.04 -33.54
C VAL A 119 -38.52 -37.87 -33.05
N GLY A 120 -39.19 -38.02 -31.91
CA GLY A 120 -40.06 -36.99 -31.35
C GLY A 120 -41.18 -37.54 -30.49
N ALA A 121 -41.88 -36.66 -29.79
CA ALA A 121 -43.02 -37.00 -28.94
C ALA A 121 -44.22 -37.50 -29.76
N GLN A 122 -44.90 -38.53 -29.27
CA GLN A 122 -46.15 -39.07 -29.80
C GLN A 122 -47.30 -38.87 -28.81
N GLY A 123 -48.54 -39.18 -29.23
CA GLY A 123 -49.69 -39.18 -28.33
C GLY A 123 -49.46 -40.06 -27.08
N ALA A 124 -49.99 -39.63 -25.93
CA ALA A 124 -49.73 -40.20 -24.59
C ALA A 124 -48.34 -39.91 -23.97
N GLY A 125 -47.59 -38.93 -24.49
CA GLY A 125 -46.39 -38.39 -23.83
C GLY A 125 -45.13 -39.25 -23.95
N ARG A 126 -45.13 -40.26 -24.82
CA ARG A 126 -43.97 -41.11 -25.12
C ARG A 126 -43.13 -40.52 -26.24
N ILE A 127 -41.83 -40.84 -26.29
CA ILE A 127 -40.94 -40.43 -27.39
C ILE A 127 -40.67 -41.64 -28.29
N GLN A 128 -40.85 -41.47 -29.59
CA GLN A 128 -40.54 -42.49 -30.58
C GLN A 128 -39.04 -42.56 -30.86
N MET A 129 -38.52 -43.77 -30.99
CA MET A 129 -37.15 -44.08 -31.32
C MET A 129 -37.09 -44.86 -32.65
N ALA A 130 -36.22 -44.43 -33.55
CA ALA A 130 -35.90 -45.14 -34.78
C ALA A 130 -34.57 -45.89 -34.60
N GLN A 131 -34.57 -47.19 -34.85
CA GLN A 131 -33.41 -48.06 -34.60
C GLN A 131 -32.52 -48.16 -35.85
N ASP A 132 -31.20 -48.24 -35.64
CA ASP A 132 -30.26 -48.42 -36.76
C ASP A 132 -30.49 -49.77 -37.47
N THR A 133 -30.49 -49.77 -38.80
CA THR A 133 -30.67 -51.00 -39.59
C THR A 133 -29.42 -51.88 -39.55
N GLY A 134 -29.58 -53.19 -39.38
CA GLY A 134 -28.47 -54.16 -39.31
C GLY A 134 -27.93 -54.43 -37.91
N HIS A 135 -28.53 -53.83 -36.87
CA HIS A 135 -28.25 -54.07 -35.45
C HIS A 135 -29.40 -54.84 -34.77
N TRP A 136 -29.20 -55.23 -33.51
CA TRP A 136 -30.25 -55.89 -32.71
C TRP A 136 -31.46 -54.95 -32.53
N HIS A 137 -32.65 -55.52 -32.38
CA HIS A 137 -33.90 -54.76 -32.22
C HIS A 137 -34.38 -54.74 -30.77
N ILE A 138 -35.18 -53.73 -30.40
CA ILE A 138 -35.69 -53.60 -29.04
C ILE A 138 -36.87 -54.56 -28.93
N GLU A 139 -36.78 -55.49 -27.98
CA GLU A 139 -37.72 -56.58 -27.80
C GLU A 139 -37.94 -56.86 -26.29
N PRO A 140 -38.85 -57.78 -25.91
CA PRO A 140 -39.05 -58.13 -24.49
C PRO A 140 -37.73 -58.50 -23.81
N GLY A 141 -37.44 -57.82 -22.69
CA GLY A 141 -36.14 -57.85 -22.00
C GLY A 141 -35.41 -56.49 -21.99
N PHE A 142 -35.79 -55.57 -22.88
CA PHE A 142 -35.34 -54.17 -22.86
C PHE A 142 -36.25 -53.26 -22.02
N SER A 143 -37.47 -53.66 -21.67
CA SER A 143 -38.36 -52.84 -20.85
C SER A 143 -37.69 -52.40 -19.56
N GLY A 144 -37.78 -51.10 -19.27
CA GLY A 144 -37.17 -50.44 -18.11
C GLY A 144 -35.69 -50.10 -18.29
N ALA A 145 -35.06 -50.48 -19.40
CA ALA A 145 -33.67 -50.11 -19.68
C ALA A 145 -33.52 -48.59 -19.83
N PRO A 146 -32.40 -48.00 -19.36
CA PRO A 146 -32.11 -46.58 -19.59
C PRO A 146 -31.89 -46.30 -21.08
N VAL A 147 -32.43 -45.18 -21.57
CA VAL A 147 -32.12 -44.62 -22.88
C VAL A 147 -31.14 -43.48 -22.69
N TRP A 148 -29.88 -43.71 -23.05
CA TRP A 148 -28.82 -42.71 -23.00
C TRP A 148 -28.80 -41.88 -24.29
N ASP A 149 -28.77 -40.57 -24.15
CA ASP A 149 -28.60 -39.60 -25.23
C ASP A 149 -27.12 -39.20 -25.30
N ASP A 150 -26.49 -39.41 -26.45
CA ASP A 150 -25.05 -39.19 -26.63
C ASP A 150 -24.69 -37.70 -26.64
N GLU A 151 -25.59 -36.85 -27.15
CA GLU A 151 -25.41 -35.40 -27.21
C GLU A 151 -25.59 -34.72 -25.84
N LEU A 152 -26.58 -35.18 -25.06
CA LEU A 152 -26.85 -34.66 -23.71
C LEU A 152 -26.01 -35.36 -22.62
N ALA A 153 -25.30 -36.43 -22.98
CA ALA A 153 -24.53 -37.26 -22.08
C ALA A 153 -25.32 -37.63 -20.81
N GLY A 154 -26.50 -38.23 -21.00
CA GLY A 154 -27.35 -38.65 -19.89
C GLY A 154 -28.59 -39.40 -20.32
N VAL A 155 -29.30 -39.97 -19.33
CA VAL A 155 -30.53 -40.71 -19.57
C VAL A 155 -31.68 -39.75 -19.79
N VAL A 156 -32.37 -39.90 -20.93
CA VAL A 156 -33.54 -39.09 -21.35
C VAL A 156 -34.87 -39.83 -21.17
N GLY A 157 -34.82 -41.12 -20.88
CA GLY A 157 -36.00 -41.92 -20.60
C GLY A 157 -35.66 -43.38 -20.35
N MET A 158 -36.72 -44.18 -20.25
CA MET A 158 -36.59 -45.63 -20.16
C MET A 158 -37.39 -46.32 -21.26
N VAL A 159 -36.85 -47.43 -21.77
CA VAL A 159 -37.47 -48.17 -22.87
C VAL A 159 -38.79 -48.78 -22.39
N VAL A 160 -39.84 -48.62 -23.20
CA VAL A 160 -41.10 -49.35 -23.04
C VAL A 160 -41.35 -50.17 -24.29
N THR A 161 -41.25 -51.49 -24.17
CA THR A 161 -41.60 -52.37 -25.28
C THR A 161 -43.11 -52.46 -25.38
N THR A 162 -43.67 -52.02 -26.51
CA THR A 162 -45.02 -52.41 -26.93
C THR A 162 -44.90 -53.44 -28.04
N THR A 163 -45.86 -54.35 -28.18
CA THR A 163 -45.94 -55.31 -29.30
C THR A 163 -46.19 -54.55 -30.61
N ALA A 164 -45.18 -53.86 -31.13
CA ALA A 164 -45.25 -53.16 -32.40
C ALA A 164 -45.25 -54.18 -33.54
N ARG A 165 -46.13 -53.98 -34.52
CA ARG A 165 -46.19 -54.79 -35.76
C ARG A 165 -44.95 -54.61 -36.67
N ASN A 166 -44.01 -53.74 -36.30
CA ASN A 166 -42.86 -53.35 -37.10
C ASN A 166 -41.59 -53.27 -36.22
N ALA A 167 -40.57 -54.08 -36.52
CA ALA A 167 -39.36 -54.23 -35.69
C ALA A 167 -38.38 -53.04 -35.71
N ALA A 168 -38.68 -51.98 -36.48
CA ALA A 168 -37.77 -50.86 -36.72
C ALA A 168 -37.97 -49.65 -35.77
N THR A 169 -39.03 -49.66 -34.94
CA THR A 169 -39.39 -48.51 -34.09
C THR A 169 -39.69 -48.96 -32.67
N ALA A 170 -39.18 -48.21 -31.69
CA ALA A 170 -39.41 -48.41 -30.27
C ALA A 170 -39.90 -47.12 -29.61
N HIS A 171 -40.31 -47.19 -28.34
CA HIS A 171 -40.76 -46.03 -27.57
C HIS A 171 -40.05 -45.98 -26.23
N LEU A 172 -39.90 -44.76 -25.72
CA LEU A 172 -39.44 -44.53 -24.36
C LEU A 172 -40.48 -43.73 -23.58
N VAL A 173 -40.54 -43.98 -22.27
CA VAL A 173 -41.17 -43.10 -21.29
C VAL A 173 -40.13 -42.05 -20.91
N PRO A 174 -40.38 -40.76 -21.20
CA PRO A 174 -39.40 -39.73 -20.93
C PRO A 174 -39.19 -39.60 -19.43
N THR A 175 -38.01 -39.12 -19.09
CA THR A 175 -37.62 -38.78 -17.73
C THR A 175 -38.59 -37.82 -17.02
N THR A 176 -39.28 -36.96 -17.75
CA THR A 176 -40.35 -36.09 -17.24
C THR A 176 -41.58 -36.85 -16.72
N ALA A 177 -41.84 -38.05 -17.23
CA ALA A 177 -42.94 -38.90 -16.81
C ALA A 177 -42.59 -39.76 -15.57
N LEU A 178 -41.32 -39.80 -15.16
CA LEU A 178 -40.88 -40.46 -13.92
C LEU A 178 -41.35 -39.71 -12.66
N GLY A 179 -41.94 -38.50 -12.79
CA GLY A 179 -42.63 -37.78 -11.71
C GLY A 179 -41.76 -37.41 -10.49
N ASP A 180 -42.40 -37.12 -9.36
CA ASP A 180 -41.75 -36.91 -8.04
C ASP A 180 -41.01 -38.17 -7.53
N ALA A 181 -41.29 -39.32 -8.15
CA ALA A 181 -40.66 -40.62 -7.92
C ALA A 181 -39.14 -40.58 -8.24
N TRP A 182 -38.73 -39.61 -9.06
CA TRP A 182 -37.36 -39.16 -9.11
C TRP A 182 -37.04 -38.31 -7.89
N THR A 183 -36.42 -38.89 -6.87
CA THR A 183 -36.16 -38.20 -5.60
C THR A 183 -35.37 -36.92 -5.84
N THR A 184 -36.09 -35.80 -5.89
CA THR A 184 -35.48 -34.48 -5.75
C THR A 184 -35.03 -34.40 -4.31
N PRO A 185 -33.76 -34.09 -4.03
CA PRO A 185 -33.27 -34.09 -2.67
C PRO A 185 -34.10 -33.09 -1.84
N SER A 186 -34.56 -33.53 -0.66
CA SER A 186 -35.68 -32.93 0.08
C SER A 186 -35.40 -31.50 0.56
N ARG A 187 -34.11 -31.16 0.72
CA ARG A 187 -33.62 -29.81 1.03
C ARG A 187 -32.13 -29.70 0.68
N ASN A 188 -31.63 -28.47 0.57
CA ASN A 188 -30.22 -28.21 0.34
C ASN A 188 -29.39 -28.56 1.60
N PRO A 189 -28.38 -29.46 1.52
CA PRO A 189 -27.49 -29.75 2.66
C PRO A 189 -26.49 -28.63 2.94
N TYR A 190 -26.21 -27.76 1.95
CA TYR A 190 -25.16 -26.75 2.07
C TYR A 190 -25.74 -25.43 2.55
N ARG A 191 -25.04 -24.81 3.50
CA ARG A 191 -25.48 -23.59 4.20
C ARG A 191 -24.78 -22.33 3.68
N GLY A 192 -23.92 -22.50 2.68
CA GLY A 192 -23.15 -21.42 2.09
C GLY A 192 -22.25 -20.72 3.08
N LEU A 193 -22.34 -19.40 3.06
CA LEU A 193 -21.67 -18.50 3.99
C LEU A 193 -22.45 -18.36 5.31
N ARG A 194 -23.11 -19.40 5.81
CA ARG A 194 -23.68 -19.41 7.17
C ARG A 194 -22.92 -20.36 8.08
N SER A 195 -23.05 -20.17 9.40
CA SER A 195 -22.45 -21.10 10.37
C SER A 195 -23.47 -22.16 10.69
N PHE A 196 -23.06 -23.42 10.72
CA PHE A 196 -23.92 -24.52 11.17
C PHE A 196 -24.35 -24.29 12.62
N ARG A 197 -25.64 -24.45 12.87
CA ARG A 197 -26.28 -24.35 14.20
C ARG A 197 -26.70 -25.73 14.70
N GLN A 198 -27.27 -25.78 15.89
CA GLN A 198 -27.79 -27.02 16.49
C GLN A 198 -28.79 -27.75 15.58
N GLU A 199 -29.63 -27.01 14.85
CA GLU A 199 -30.60 -27.56 13.89
C GLU A 199 -29.94 -28.21 12.67
N ASP A 200 -28.69 -27.85 12.37
CA ASP A 200 -27.92 -28.36 11.24
C ASP A 200 -26.98 -29.51 11.64
N ALA A 201 -27.12 -30.08 12.86
CA ALA A 201 -26.19 -31.08 13.39
C ALA A 201 -26.06 -32.33 12.51
N GLU A 202 -27.12 -32.71 11.81
CA GLU A 202 -27.11 -33.84 10.87
C GLU A 202 -26.37 -33.53 9.55
N LEU A 203 -26.12 -32.26 9.26
CA LEU A 203 -25.43 -31.78 8.05
C LEU A 203 -23.98 -31.35 8.33
N PHE A 204 -23.58 -31.19 9.59
CA PHE A 204 -22.21 -30.87 9.96
C PHE A 204 -21.39 -32.18 10.02
N ARG A 205 -20.48 -32.36 9.06
CA ARG A 205 -19.66 -33.56 8.85
C ARG A 205 -18.18 -33.22 8.62
N GLY A 206 -17.31 -34.23 8.66
CA GLY A 206 -15.86 -34.08 8.49
C GLY A 206 -15.13 -33.54 9.71
N ARG A 207 -15.82 -33.42 10.85
CA ARG A 207 -15.27 -32.95 12.15
C ARG A 207 -15.62 -33.90 13.29
N ASP A 208 -16.05 -35.13 13.01
CA ASP A 208 -16.56 -36.06 14.00
C ASP A 208 -15.52 -36.36 15.10
N ASP A 209 -14.28 -36.62 14.71
CA ASP A 209 -13.16 -36.82 15.66
C ASP A 209 -12.89 -35.58 16.53
N ASP A 210 -12.96 -34.38 15.95
CA ASP A 210 -12.78 -33.11 16.64
C ASP A 210 -13.93 -32.86 17.64
N ILE A 211 -15.16 -33.25 17.27
CA ILE A 211 -16.34 -33.16 18.15
C ILE A 211 -16.18 -34.13 19.33
N GLU A 212 -15.78 -35.38 19.09
CA GLU A 212 -15.58 -36.36 20.17
C GLU A 212 -14.45 -35.93 21.12
N ARG A 213 -13.35 -35.43 20.55
CA ARG A 213 -12.23 -34.91 21.33
C ARG A 213 -12.65 -33.73 22.19
N LEU A 214 -13.39 -32.77 21.62
CA LEU A 214 -13.92 -31.63 22.36
C LEU A 214 -14.88 -32.07 23.47
N ALA A 215 -15.79 -33.02 23.17
CA ALA A 215 -16.72 -33.56 24.15
C ALA A 215 -15.97 -34.25 25.31
N GLY A 216 -14.92 -35.02 25.02
CA GLY A 216 -14.05 -35.61 26.04
C GLY A 216 -13.35 -34.55 26.90
N LEU A 217 -12.80 -33.51 26.28
CA LEU A 217 -12.18 -32.39 27.01
C LEU A 217 -13.18 -31.67 27.92
N VAL A 218 -14.41 -31.42 27.46
CA VAL A 218 -15.47 -30.79 28.27
C VAL A 218 -15.98 -31.73 29.37
N ALA A 219 -15.95 -33.05 29.16
CA ALA A 219 -16.31 -34.02 30.20
C ALA A 219 -15.29 -34.02 31.35
N GLU A 220 -13.99 -33.97 31.02
CA GLU A 220 -12.87 -34.00 31.96
C GLU A 220 -12.58 -32.64 32.61
N ARG A 221 -12.73 -31.55 31.86
CA ARG A 221 -12.31 -30.20 32.28
C ARG A 221 -13.52 -29.29 32.44
N ARG A 222 -13.47 -28.43 33.45
CA ARG A 222 -14.56 -27.47 33.70
C ARG A 222 -14.54 -26.29 32.74
N LEU A 223 -13.36 -25.97 32.20
CA LEU A 223 -13.18 -24.92 31.21
C LEU A 223 -12.43 -25.50 30.02
N VAL A 224 -12.94 -25.27 28.81
CA VAL A 224 -12.25 -25.56 27.56
C VAL A 224 -12.31 -24.33 26.66
N ALA A 225 -11.15 -23.94 26.15
CA ALA A 225 -10.98 -22.78 25.29
C ALA A 225 -10.56 -23.25 23.89
N VAL A 226 -11.46 -23.18 22.90
CA VAL A 226 -11.20 -23.57 21.52
C VAL A 226 -10.60 -22.38 20.78
N ALA A 227 -9.30 -22.45 20.49
CA ALA A 227 -8.54 -21.41 19.82
C ALA A 227 -8.20 -21.79 18.38
N GLY A 228 -8.23 -20.85 17.43
CA GLY A 228 -7.87 -21.15 16.04
C GLY A 228 -8.10 -19.99 15.07
N PRO A 229 -7.59 -20.08 13.82
CA PRO A 229 -7.75 -19.03 12.82
C PRO A 229 -9.22 -18.81 12.43
N SER A 230 -9.51 -17.68 11.78
CA SER A 230 -10.85 -17.42 11.25
C SER A 230 -11.23 -18.47 10.20
N GLY A 231 -12.48 -18.91 10.18
CA GLY A 231 -12.97 -19.89 9.20
C GLY A 231 -12.55 -21.35 9.44
N SER A 232 -11.83 -21.68 10.52
CA SER A 232 -11.52 -23.09 10.88
C SER A 232 -12.72 -23.92 11.36
N GLY A 233 -13.86 -23.27 11.58
CA GLY A 233 -15.11 -23.93 11.98
C GLY A 233 -15.40 -23.94 13.49
N LYS A 234 -14.68 -23.16 14.32
CA LYS A 234 -14.86 -23.12 15.80
C LYS A 234 -16.32 -23.01 16.25
N SER A 235 -17.04 -22.00 15.76
CA SER A 235 -18.44 -21.77 16.14
C SER A 235 -19.35 -22.93 15.71
N SER A 236 -19.14 -23.49 14.51
CA SER A 236 -19.89 -24.66 14.02
C SER A 236 -19.56 -25.93 14.80
N LEU A 237 -18.28 -26.15 15.14
CA LEU A 237 -17.84 -27.27 15.97
C LEU A 237 -18.54 -27.27 17.32
N VAL A 238 -18.64 -26.10 17.95
CA VAL A 238 -19.34 -25.96 19.23
C VAL A 238 -20.85 -26.07 19.05
N ARG A 239 -21.46 -25.27 18.17
CA ARG A 239 -22.92 -25.14 18.07
C ARG A 239 -23.62 -26.30 17.37
N ALA A 240 -23.04 -26.85 16.30
CA ALA A 240 -23.61 -27.95 15.53
C ALA A 240 -23.03 -29.31 15.93
N GLY A 241 -21.84 -29.35 16.54
CA GLY A 241 -21.22 -30.59 17.01
C GLY A 241 -21.43 -30.86 18.50
N LEU A 242 -20.87 -29.99 19.35
CA LEU A 242 -20.83 -30.20 20.81
C LEU A 242 -22.21 -30.03 21.48
N VAL A 243 -22.92 -28.93 21.18
CA VAL A 243 -24.20 -28.58 21.83
C VAL A 243 -25.25 -29.70 21.68
N PRO A 244 -25.51 -30.27 20.49
CA PRO A 244 -26.46 -31.37 20.34
C PRO A 244 -26.12 -32.58 21.19
N LYS A 245 -24.84 -32.98 21.28
CA LYS A 245 -24.39 -34.12 22.09
C LYS A 245 -24.74 -33.95 23.57
N PHE A 246 -24.46 -32.77 24.14
CA PHE A 246 -24.77 -32.50 25.55
C PHE A 246 -26.28 -32.39 25.80
N LYS A 247 -27.05 -31.81 24.87
CA LYS A 247 -28.52 -31.79 24.96
C LYS A 247 -29.13 -33.19 24.88
N GLN A 248 -28.64 -34.06 23.99
CA GLN A 248 -29.07 -35.46 23.88
C GLN A 248 -28.73 -36.26 25.15
N ALA A 249 -27.61 -35.94 25.81
CA ALA A 249 -27.24 -36.50 27.10
C ALA A 249 -28.02 -35.90 28.30
N GLY A 250 -29.00 -35.01 28.05
CA GLY A 250 -29.82 -34.40 29.08
C GLY A 250 -29.13 -33.28 29.89
N THR A 251 -27.97 -32.79 29.44
CA THR A 251 -27.28 -31.68 30.11
C THR A 251 -27.87 -30.35 29.63
N PRO A 252 -28.32 -29.45 30.53
CA PRO A 252 -28.73 -28.11 30.15
C PRO A 252 -27.59 -27.36 29.47
N VAL A 253 -27.86 -26.75 28.32
CA VAL A 253 -26.88 -25.93 27.59
C VAL A 253 -27.40 -24.49 27.51
N VAL A 254 -26.56 -23.54 27.91
CA VAL A 254 -26.87 -22.10 27.86
C VAL A 254 -25.81 -21.41 26.99
N GLU A 255 -26.25 -20.81 25.89
CA GLU A 255 -25.41 -19.92 25.10
C GLU A 255 -25.43 -18.53 25.73
N LEU A 256 -24.26 -17.95 25.96
CA LEU A 256 -24.09 -16.64 26.58
C LEU A 256 -23.39 -15.70 25.61
N GLY A 257 -23.92 -14.50 25.48
CA GLY A 257 -23.26 -13.40 24.82
C GLY A 257 -22.12 -12.80 25.64
N PRO A 258 -21.35 -11.85 25.05
CA PRO A 258 -20.23 -11.17 25.70
C PRO A 258 -20.58 -10.46 27.01
N HIS A 259 -21.86 -10.08 27.19
CA HIS A 259 -22.31 -9.25 28.31
C HIS A 259 -23.38 -9.91 29.21
N ASP A 260 -23.83 -11.12 28.89
CA ASP A 260 -24.91 -11.78 29.65
C ASP A 260 -24.47 -12.18 31.07
N ASP A 261 -25.38 -12.21 32.04
CA ASP A 261 -25.06 -12.71 33.38
C ASP A 261 -24.89 -14.23 33.41
N LEU A 262 -24.04 -14.74 34.30
CA LEU A 262 -23.88 -16.19 34.49
C LEU A 262 -25.17 -16.80 35.05
N PRO A 263 -25.72 -17.86 34.42
CA PRO A 263 -26.98 -18.44 34.87
C PRO A 263 -26.81 -19.19 36.19
N GLY A 264 -27.86 -19.15 37.02
CA GLY A 264 -27.90 -19.84 38.32
C GLY A 264 -27.94 -21.38 38.21
N THR A 265 -28.22 -21.93 37.02
CA THR A 265 -28.31 -23.37 36.76
C THR A 265 -26.96 -24.00 36.41
N ASP A 266 -26.80 -25.29 36.75
CA ASP A 266 -25.67 -26.11 36.31
C ASP A 266 -25.91 -26.68 34.90
N GLY A 267 -24.82 -26.94 34.17
CA GLY A 267 -24.87 -27.37 32.78
C GLY A 267 -23.61 -27.00 32.00
N LEU A 268 -23.74 -26.94 30.68
CA LEU A 268 -22.71 -26.45 29.76
C LEU A 268 -22.99 -24.99 29.36
N LEU A 269 -22.07 -24.09 29.69
CA LEU A 269 -22.07 -22.72 29.19
C LEU A 269 -21.28 -22.66 27.88
N VAL A 270 -21.85 -22.02 26.88
CA VAL A 270 -21.22 -21.81 25.57
C VAL A 270 -21.01 -20.32 25.37
N LEU A 271 -19.74 -19.90 25.35
CA LEU A 271 -19.33 -18.53 25.05
C LEU A 271 -18.68 -18.52 23.67
N ASP A 272 -19.52 -18.47 22.63
CA ASP A 272 -19.06 -18.35 21.25
C ASP A 272 -18.58 -16.91 21.00
N GLN A 273 -17.55 -16.76 20.18
CA GLN A 273 -16.90 -15.49 19.85
C GLN A 273 -16.46 -14.64 21.07
N PHE A 274 -15.89 -15.27 22.11
CA PHE A 274 -15.45 -14.57 23.31
C PHE A 274 -14.37 -13.51 23.02
N GLU A 275 -13.68 -13.62 21.88
CA GLU A 275 -12.79 -12.57 21.40
C GLU A 275 -13.47 -11.19 21.28
N GLU A 276 -14.78 -11.11 20.98
CA GLU A 276 -15.49 -9.83 20.89
C GLU A 276 -15.48 -9.06 22.23
N ALA A 277 -15.57 -9.80 23.35
CA ALA A 277 -15.46 -9.20 24.68
C ALA A 277 -14.05 -8.64 24.93
N VAL A 278 -13.02 -9.40 24.56
CA VAL A 278 -11.60 -9.00 24.69
C VAL A 278 -11.33 -7.71 23.95
N VAL A 279 -11.99 -7.53 22.82
CA VAL A 279 -11.79 -6.43 21.90
C VAL A 279 -12.46 -5.17 22.39
N ALA A 280 -13.71 -5.31 22.85
CA ALA A 280 -14.48 -4.20 23.35
C ALA A 280 -13.81 -3.61 24.59
N ASP A 281 -13.39 -4.47 25.53
CA ASP A 281 -12.67 -4.09 26.74
C ASP A 281 -11.85 -5.29 27.28
N PRO A 282 -10.53 -5.32 27.05
CA PRO A 282 -9.66 -6.40 27.54
C PRO A 282 -9.73 -6.58 29.06
N ALA A 283 -9.87 -5.49 29.83
CA ALA A 283 -9.91 -5.55 31.28
C ALA A 283 -11.23 -6.16 31.77
N ALA A 284 -12.36 -5.76 31.18
CA ALA A 284 -13.65 -6.37 31.48
C ALA A 284 -13.70 -7.86 31.09
N ALA A 285 -13.13 -8.22 29.93
CA ALA A 285 -13.06 -9.62 29.49
C ALA A 285 -12.23 -10.50 30.43
N ARG A 286 -11.08 -9.99 30.91
CA ARG A 286 -10.27 -10.67 31.94
C ARG A 286 -11.06 -10.88 33.23
N GLN A 287 -11.75 -9.85 33.72
CA GLN A 287 -12.57 -9.95 34.92
C GLN A 287 -13.67 -11.00 34.75
N ARG A 288 -14.35 -10.99 33.60
CA ARG A 288 -15.42 -11.94 33.29
C ARG A 288 -14.91 -13.39 33.22
N LEU A 289 -13.73 -13.61 32.64
CA LEU A 289 -13.09 -14.92 32.64
C LEU A 289 -12.74 -15.37 34.07
N ALA A 290 -12.26 -14.46 34.92
CA ALA A 290 -11.99 -14.75 36.33
C ALA A 290 -13.27 -15.09 37.09
N ASP A 291 -14.37 -14.38 36.85
CA ASP A 291 -15.68 -14.64 37.46
C ASP A 291 -16.24 -16.01 37.02
N LEU A 292 -16.10 -16.33 35.73
CA LEU A 292 -16.46 -17.65 35.18
C LEU A 292 -15.63 -18.76 35.83
N ALA A 293 -14.31 -18.60 35.89
CA ALA A 293 -13.43 -19.56 36.55
C ALA A 293 -13.79 -19.76 38.03
N ALA A 294 -14.09 -18.68 38.76
CA ALA A 294 -14.53 -18.74 40.14
C ALA A 294 -15.89 -19.46 40.29
N ALA A 295 -16.83 -19.26 39.36
CA ALA A 295 -18.10 -19.99 39.33
C ALA A 295 -17.89 -21.49 39.06
N LEU A 296 -17.05 -21.83 38.08
CA LEU A 296 -16.70 -23.21 37.74
C LEU A 296 -16.01 -23.95 38.89
N ARG A 297 -15.19 -23.27 39.70
CA ARG A 297 -14.58 -23.87 40.90
C ARG A 297 -15.62 -24.19 41.98
N ARG A 298 -16.61 -23.30 42.18
CA ARG A 298 -17.68 -23.44 43.18
C ARG A 298 -18.76 -24.47 42.82
N ARG A 299 -19.05 -24.64 41.53
CA ARG A 299 -20.11 -25.54 41.03
C ARG A 299 -19.51 -26.70 40.22
N PRO A 300 -19.32 -27.90 40.81
CA PRO A 300 -18.61 -28.99 40.16
C PRO A 300 -19.34 -29.56 38.93
N SER A 301 -20.66 -29.35 38.82
CA SER A 301 -21.47 -29.77 37.67
C SER A 301 -21.50 -28.74 36.53
N LEU A 302 -20.99 -27.53 36.76
CA LEU A 302 -20.88 -26.49 35.74
C LEU A 302 -19.64 -26.69 34.89
N ARG A 303 -19.84 -26.59 33.58
CA ARG A 303 -18.78 -26.61 32.56
C ARG A 303 -18.94 -25.42 31.63
N ALA A 304 -17.85 -24.96 31.03
CA ALA A 304 -17.87 -23.92 30.03
C ALA A 304 -16.95 -24.26 28.85
N VAL A 305 -17.45 -24.01 27.66
CA VAL A 305 -16.65 -23.96 26.44
C VAL A 305 -16.67 -22.52 25.93
N LEU A 306 -15.50 -21.99 25.59
CA LEU A 306 -15.37 -20.69 24.96
C LEU A 306 -14.57 -20.81 23.68
N THR A 307 -14.98 -20.07 22.65
CA THR A 307 -14.21 -19.99 21.41
C THR A 307 -13.50 -18.65 21.38
N LEU A 308 -12.24 -18.66 20.94
CA LEU A 308 -11.48 -17.44 20.71
C LEU A 308 -10.48 -17.60 19.58
N ARG A 309 -9.83 -16.50 19.21
CA ARG A 309 -8.65 -16.50 18.35
C ARG A 309 -7.40 -16.68 19.18
N SER A 310 -6.38 -17.29 18.59
CA SER A 310 -5.08 -17.50 19.25
C SER A 310 -4.46 -16.18 19.75
N ARG A 311 -4.57 -15.10 18.98
CA ARG A 311 -4.06 -13.77 19.35
C ARG A 311 -4.75 -13.12 20.56
N SER A 312 -5.98 -13.52 20.88
CA SER A 312 -6.74 -12.96 22.01
C SER A 312 -6.35 -13.61 23.33
N LEU A 313 -5.57 -14.71 23.30
CA LEU A 313 -5.09 -15.40 24.49
C LEU A 313 -4.15 -14.51 25.31
N ASP A 314 -3.24 -13.78 24.66
CA ASP A 314 -2.24 -12.95 25.34
C ASP A 314 -2.89 -11.89 26.23
N GLU A 315 -4.00 -11.29 25.78
CA GLU A 315 -4.78 -10.32 26.53
C GLU A 315 -5.55 -10.94 27.70
N LEU A 316 -5.82 -12.24 27.67
CA LEU A 316 -6.59 -12.95 28.70
C LEU A 316 -5.72 -13.59 29.78
N ILE A 317 -4.42 -13.70 29.54
CA ILE A 317 -3.46 -14.26 30.50
C ILE A 317 -3.22 -13.24 31.62
N SER A 318 -3.67 -13.56 32.83
CA SER A 318 -3.40 -12.83 34.06
C SER A 318 -3.02 -13.78 35.20
N ASN A 319 -2.55 -13.26 36.33
CA ASN A 319 -2.24 -14.08 37.51
C ASN A 319 -3.44 -14.91 37.99
N ASP A 320 -4.67 -14.46 37.75
CA ASP A 320 -5.89 -15.10 38.24
C ASP A 320 -6.48 -16.13 37.26
N THR A 321 -6.13 -16.04 35.97
CA THR A 321 -6.71 -16.86 34.87
C THR A 321 -5.70 -17.80 34.20
N ALA A 322 -4.39 -17.57 34.37
CA ALA A 322 -3.33 -18.31 33.66
C ALA A 322 -3.38 -19.82 33.91
N ASP A 323 -3.58 -20.25 35.16
CA ASP A 323 -3.62 -21.67 35.51
C ASP A 323 -4.83 -22.40 34.91
N ASP A 324 -5.99 -21.74 34.85
CA ASP A 324 -7.18 -22.31 34.22
C ASP A 324 -7.00 -22.38 32.70
N LEU A 325 -6.47 -21.32 32.07
CA LEU A 325 -6.24 -21.28 30.63
C LEU A 325 -5.16 -22.27 30.17
N ASN A 326 -4.04 -22.39 30.89
CA ASN A 326 -2.97 -23.34 30.56
C ASN A 326 -3.48 -24.78 30.44
N ARG A 327 -4.51 -25.11 31.21
CA ARG A 327 -5.15 -26.43 31.21
C ARG A 327 -6.46 -26.45 30.42
N ALA A 328 -6.87 -25.38 29.75
CA ALA A 328 -8.15 -25.33 29.04
C ALA A 328 -8.02 -25.16 27.53
N VAL A 329 -6.90 -24.63 27.03
CA VAL A 329 -6.77 -24.25 25.62
C VAL A 329 -6.52 -25.47 24.71
N TRP A 330 -7.35 -25.59 23.68
CA TRP A 330 -7.17 -26.51 22.56
C TRP A 330 -7.14 -25.74 21.25
N PHE A 331 -6.10 -25.97 20.45
CA PHE A 331 -5.96 -25.35 19.13
C PHE A 331 -6.66 -26.19 18.06
N LEU A 332 -7.70 -25.63 17.44
CA LEU A 332 -8.41 -26.20 16.31
C LEU A 332 -7.73 -25.80 15.01
N GLU A 333 -7.17 -26.77 14.32
CA GLU A 333 -6.53 -26.62 13.02
C GLU A 333 -7.59 -26.38 11.90
N PRO A 334 -7.23 -25.76 10.77
CA PRO A 334 -8.06 -25.78 9.57
C PRO A 334 -8.43 -27.21 9.15
N MET A 335 -9.55 -27.39 8.43
CA MET A 335 -9.94 -28.72 7.97
C MET A 335 -8.92 -29.25 6.97
N SER A 336 -8.54 -30.52 7.12
CA SER A 336 -7.76 -31.20 6.09
C SER A 336 -8.59 -31.38 4.81
N ARG A 337 -7.93 -31.72 3.69
CA ARG A 337 -8.62 -32.01 2.43
C ARG A 337 -9.65 -33.14 2.57
N ASP A 338 -9.31 -34.20 3.31
CA ASP A 338 -10.22 -35.33 3.55
C ASP A 338 -11.41 -34.93 4.41
N GLN A 339 -11.17 -34.10 5.44
CA GLN A 339 -12.24 -33.53 6.26
C GLN A 339 -13.17 -32.63 5.44
N LEU A 340 -12.63 -31.82 4.53
CA LEU A 340 -13.44 -31.01 3.62
C LEU A 340 -14.23 -31.89 2.66
N ALA A 341 -13.65 -32.94 2.09
CA ALA A 341 -14.36 -33.88 1.23
C ALA A 341 -15.53 -34.55 1.96
N ALA A 342 -15.31 -35.03 3.19
CA ALA A 342 -16.35 -35.57 4.06
C ALA A 342 -17.46 -34.54 4.36
N ALA A 343 -17.09 -33.28 4.64
CA ALA A 343 -18.03 -32.19 4.86
C ALA A 343 -18.86 -31.81 3.62
N VAL A 344 -18.48 -32.29 2.44
CA VAL A 344 -19.20 -32.10 1.18
C VAL A 344 -20.05 -33.33 0.84
N GLU A 345 -19.45 -34.52 0.86
CA GLU A 345 -20.08 -35.75 0.38
C GLU A 345 -21.07 -36.35 1.38
N GLU A 346 -20.75 -36.34 2.67
CA GLU A 346 -21.58 -37.00 3.68
C GLU A 346 -22.92 -36.29 3.91
N PRO A 347 -23.03 -34.95 3.93
CA PRO A 347 -24.33 -34.29 4.02
C PRO A 347 -25.25 -34.58 2.83
N ALA A 348 -24.67 -34.73 1.62
CA ALA A 348 -25.42 -35.16 0.43
C ALA A 348 -25.96 -36.58 0.59
N ALA A 349 -25.12 -37.50 1.07
CA ALA A 349 -25.50 -38.88 1.35
C ALA A 349 -26.56 -38.98 2.45
N ALA A 350 -26.46 -38.16 3.50
CA ALA A 350 -27.38 -38.15 4.63
C ALA A 350 -28.81 -37.69 4.26
N ILE A 351 -28.93 -36.66 3.40
CA ILE A 351 -30.24 -36.23 2.89
C ILE A 351 -30.81 -37.24 1.89
N GLY A 352 -29.94 -37.91 1.13
CA GLY A 352 -30.34 -38.81 0.06
C GLY A 352 -30.85 -38.08 -1.17
N GLY A 353 -30.74 -38.72 -2.34
CA GLY A 353 -31.18 -38.14 -3.61
C GLY A 353 -30.30 -37.01 -4.15
N LEU A 354 -29.11 -36.77 -3.58
CA LEU A 354 -28.10 -35.88 -4.15
C LEU A 354 -26.82 -36.66 -4.48
N ALA A 355 -26.30 -36.51 -5.69
CA ALA A 355 -25.10 -37.14 -6.20
C ALA A 355 -24.20 -36.11 -6.89
N PHE A 356 -22.91 -36.43 -6.97
CA PHE A 356 -21.90 -35.61 -7.64
C PHE A 356 -21.38 -36.36 -8.86
N GLU A 357 -21.19 -35.63 -9.95
CA GLU A 357 -20.42 -36.14 -11.08
C GLU A 357 -19.00 -36.52 -10.65
N ALA A 358 -18.49 -37.62 -11.20
CA ALA A 358 -17.21 -38.19 -10.77
C ALA A 358 -16.08 -37.15 -10.81
N GLY A 359 -15.35 -37.01 -9.70
CA GLY A 359 -14.24 -36.08 -9.55
C GLY A 359 -14.64 -34.61 -9.35
N LEU A 360 -15.93 -34.25 -9.34
CA LEU A 360 -16.37 -32.87 -9.13
C LEU A 360 -15.93 -32.32 -7.76
N VAL A 361 -16.10 -33.10 -6.69
CA VAL A 361 -15.72 -32.68 -5.33
C VAL A 361 -14.23 -32.37 -5.27
N GLN A 362 -13.37 -33.25 -5.78
CA GLN A 362 -11.92 -33.03 -5.78
C GLN A 362 -11.54 -31.78 -6.57
N ARG A 363 -12.21 -31.55 -7.70
CA ARG A 363 -11.99 -30.37 -8.52
C ARG A 363 -12.40 -29.07 -7.82
N ILE A 364 -13.54 -29.06 -7.11
CA ILE A 364 -13.97 -27.92 -6.30
C ILE A 364 -12.93 -27.63 -5.20
N LEU A 365 -12.40 -28.67 -4.56
CA LEU A 365 -11.37 -28.53 -3.53
C LEU A 365 -10.03 -28.05 -4.11
N ASP A 366 -9.64 -28.51 -5.31
CA ASP A 366 -8.44 -28.03 -6.00
C ASP A 366 -8.55 -26.55 -6.36
N ASP A 367 -9.70 -26.13 -6.90
CA ASP A 367 -9.96 -24.72 -7.25
C ASP A 367 -10.11 -23.83 -6.00
N ALA A 368 -10.53 -24.40 -4.86
CA ALA A 368 -10.59 -23.69 -3.58
C ALA A 368 -9.21 -23.54 -2.91
N GLY A 369 -8.23 -24.40 -3.21
CA GLY A 369 -6.89 -24.42 -2.61
C GLY A 369 -6.93 -24.62 -1.10
N ASP A 370 -6.27 -23.75 -0.34
CA ASP A 370 -6.37 -23.67 1.13
C ASP A 370 -7.74 -23.10 1.61
N GLY A 371 -8.75 -23.11 0.74
CA GLY A 371 -10.08 -22.55 0.96
C GLY A 371 -10.78 -23.18 2.16
N THR A 372 -11.48 -22.35 2.92
CA THR A 372 -12.20 -22.79 4.11
C THR A 372 -13.58 -23.37 3.74
N LEU A 373 -14.13 -24.23 4.61
CA LEU A 373 -15.47 -24.82 4.44
C LEU A 373 -16.56 -23.81 4.01
N PRO A 374 -16.63 -22.58 4.56
CA PRO A 374 -17.59 -21.57 4.10
C PRO A 374 -17.53 -21.26 2.60
N LEU A 375 -16.34 -21.20 2.00
CA LEU A 375 -16.18 -20.92 0.57
C LEU A 375 -16.65 -22.11 -0.28
N VAL A 376 -16.25 -23.33 0.11
CA VAL A 376 -16.70 -24.55 -0.56
C VAL A 376 -18.21 -24.71 -0.42
N SER A 377 -18.77 -24.43 0.75
CA SER A 377 -20.22 -24.47 0.99
C SER A 377 -20.98 -23.43 0.17
N LEU A 378 -20.41 -22.22 -0.06
CA LEU A 378 -21.01 -21.20 -0.95
C LEU A 378 -21.14 -21.71 -2.38
N VAL A 379 -20.05 -22.31 -2.90
CA VAL A 379 -20.04 -22.91 -4.23
C VAL A 379 -21.12 -23.98 -4.34
N LEU A 380 -21.21 -24.86 -3.34
CA LEU A 380 -22.18 -25.95 -3.32
C LEU A 380 -23.62 -25.47 -3.15
N GLU A 381 -23.85 -24.41 -2.38
CA GLU A 381 -25.17 -23.78 -2.24
C GLU A 381 -25.65 -23.21 -3.58
N GLN A 382 -24.78 -22.52 -4.33
CA GLN A 382 -25.15 -22.02 -5.67
C GLN A 382 -25.23 -23.13 -6.73
N LEU A 383 -24.36 -24.14 -6.65
CA LEU A 383 -24.44 -25.34 -7.51
C LEU A 383 -25.77 -26.07 -7.30
N TRP A 384 -26.26 -26.12 -6.07
CA TRP A 384 -27.55 -26.71 -5.76
C TRP A 384 -28.70 -26.00 -6.49
N GLU A 385 -28.66 -24.67 -6.62
CA GLU A 385 -29.68 -23.91 -7.36
C GLU A 385 -29.66 -24.22 -8.86
N HIS A 386 -28.48 -24.56 -9.39
CA HIS A 386 -28.25 -24.90 -10.81
C HIS A 386 -28.12 -26.41 -11.03
N ARG A 387 -28.56 -27.22 -10.05
CA ARG A 387 -28.47 -28.67 -10.12
C ARG A 387 -29.41 -29.24 -11.17
N HIS A 388 -29.03 -30.39 -11.72
CA HIS A 388 -29.87 -31.12 -12.66
C HIS A 388 -30.52 -32.29 -11.93
N GLY A 389 -31.73 -32.06 -11.40
CA GLY A 389 -32.45 -33.03 -10.56
C GLY A 389 -31.67 -33.36 -9.28
N ALA A 390 -31.13 -34.59 -9.22
CA ALA A 390 -30.32 -35.11 -8.13
C ALA A 390 -28.81 -34.85 -8.29
N TRP A 391 -28.35 -34.24 -9.39
CA TRP A 391 -26.92 -34.17 -9.72
C TRP A 391 -26.33 -32.77 -9.64
N LEU A 392 -25.17 -32.67 -8.99
CA LEU A 392 -24.21 -31.59 -9.18
C LEU A 392 -23.21 -32.02 -10.25
N THR A 393 -23.08 -31.22 -11.31
CA THR A 393 -22.33 -31.58 -12.53
C THR A 393 -21.14 -30.67 -12.76
N HIS A 394 -20.14 -31.16 -13.50
CA HIS A 394 -19.02 -30.35 -13.98
C HIS A 394 -19.50 -29.22 -14.88
N ASP A 395 -20.51 -29.47 -15.71
CA ASP A 395 -21.08 -28.46 -16.60
C ASP A 395 -21.73 -27.30 -15.82
N ALA A 396 -22.54 -27.59 -14.80
CA ALA A 396 -23.11 -26.56 -13.94
C ALA A 396 -22.02 -25.78 -13.21
N TYR A 397 -20.94 -26.46 -12.79
CA TYR A 397 -19.78 -25.82 -12.14
C TYR A 397 -18.98 -24.91 -13.07
N GLU A 398 -18.86 -25.26 -14.35
CA GLU A 398 -18.24 -24.40 -15.36
C GLU A 398 -19.10 -23.18 -15.69
N HIS A 399 -20.41 -23.37 -15.86
CA HIS A 399 -21.36 -22.25 -16.05
C HIS A 399 -21.41 -21.32 -14.83
N LEU A 400 -21.23 -21.87 -13.64
CA LEU A 400 -21.07 -21.12 -12.40
C LEU A 400 -19.80 -20.24 -12.43
N GLY A 401 -18.83 -20.49 -13.32
CA GLY A 401 -17.52 -19.83 -13.32
C GLY A 401 -16.61 -20.34 -12.21
N ARG A 402 -16.82 -21.59 -11.77
CA ARG A 402 -16.07 -22.27 -10.70
C ARG A 402 -16.10 -21.51 -9.37
N VAL A 403 -15.11 -21.71 -8.48
CA VAL A 403 -15.01 -20.97 -7.21
C VAL A 403 -14.97 -19.43 -7.42
N PRO A 404 -14.18 -18.88 -8.36
CA PRO A 404 -14.17 -17.45 -8.70
C PRO A 404 -15.54 -16.86 -9.00
N GLY A 405 -16.32 -17.56 -9.85
CA GLY A 405 -17.63 -17.08 -10.28
C GLY A 405 -18.67 -17.15 -9.17
N ALA A 406 -18.65 -18.20 -8.33
CA ALA A 406 -19.54 -18.30 -7.18
C ALA A 406 -19.34 -17.16 -6.18
N LEU A 407 -18.08 -16.86 -5.88
CA LEU A 407 -17.73 -15.74 -5.00
C LEU A 407 -18.14 -14.39 -5.62
N SER A 408 -17.92 -14.21 -6.92
CA SER A 408 -18.27 -12.98 -7.63
C SER A 408 -19.78 -12.71 -7.61
N ARG A 409 -20.62 -13.71 -7.91
CA ARG A 409 -22.08 -13.55 -7.85
C ARG A 409 -22.57 -13.21 -6.45
N HIS A 410 -22.01 -13.86 -5.42
CA HIS A 410 -22.32 -13.54 -4.04
C HIS A 410 -21.95 -12.08 -3.72
N ALA A 411 -20.74 -11.67 -4.10
CA ALA A 411 -20.26 -10.30 -3.88
C ALA A 411 -21.09 -9.25 -4.64
N ASP A 412 -21.49 -9.53 -5.88
CA ASP A 412 -22.34 -8.67 -6.70
C ASP A 412 -23.73 -8.53 -6.10
N SER A 413 -24.32 -9.61 -5.56
CA SER A 413 -25.64 -9.57 -4.92
C SER A 413 -25.70 -8.68 -3.66
N ALA A 414 -24.56 -8.47 -2.99
CA ALA A 414 -24.47 -7.57 -1.84
C ALA A 414 -24.37 -6.08 -2.24
N LEU A 415 -24.13 -5.79 -3.52
CA LEU A 415 -24.06 -4.41 -4.01
C LEU A 415 -25.47 -3.86 -4.29
N PRO A 416 -25.80 -2.64 -3.82
CA PRO A 416 -27.08 -2.02 -4.12
C PRO A 416 -27.13 -1.56 -5.59
N GLU A 417 -27.98 -2.20 -6.38
CA GLU A 417 -28.25 -1.87 -7.80
C GLU A 417 -29.60 -1.13 -7.93
N PRO A 418 -29.67 -0.01 -8.67
CA PRO A 418 -30.94 0.66 -8.98
C PRO A 418 -31.84 -0.21 -9.86
N ASP A 419 -33.11 -0.34 -9.48
CA ASP A 419 -34.15 -1.03 -10.25
C ASP A 419 -34.93 -0.03 -11.13
N GLU A 420 -35.54 -0.48 -12.22
CA GLU A 420 -36.46 0.32 -13.04
C GLU A 420 -37.67 0.83 -12.23
N HIS A 421 -38.05 0.14 -11.16
CA HIS A 421 -39.14 0.53 -10.26
C HIS A 421 -38.74 1.55 -9.18
N ASP A 422 -37.44 1.86 -9.04
CA ASP A 422 -36.98 2.81 -8.03
C ASP A 422 -37.38 4.25 -8.38
N THR A 423 -37.86 4.99 -7.39
CA THR A 423 -38.00 6.45 -7.52
C THR A 423 -36.62 7.11 -7.74
N PRO A 424 -36.54 8.30 -8.37
CA PRO A 424 -35.25 8.98 -8.59
C PRO A 424 -34.43 9.18 -7.30
N ARG A 425 -35.10 9.38 -6.15
CA ARG A 425 -34.43 9.49 -4.85
C ARG A 425 -33.84 8.16 -4.36
N GLN A 426 -34.54 7.05 -4.56
CA GLN A 426 -34.06 5.71 -4.19
C GLN A 426 -32.88 5.29 -5.06
N ALA A 427 -32.98 5.52 -6.37
CA ALA A 427 -31.89 5.24 -7.31
C ALA A 427 -30.62 6.02 -6.94
N GLU A 428 -30.75 7.31 -6.60
CA GLU A 428 -29.62 8.14 -6.16
C GLU A 428 -29.03 7.63 -4.83
N HIS A 429 -29.87 7.27 -3.85
CA HIS A 429 -29.40 6.71 -2.58
C HIS A 429 -28.61 5.41 -2.77
N LYS A 430 -29.09 4.50 -3.63
CA LYS A 430 -28.37 3.26 -3.97
C LYS A 430 -27.03 3.54 -4.65
N ARG A 431 -26.96 4.49 -5.60
CA ARG A 431 -25.69 4.92 -6.23
C ARG A 431 -24.70 5.46 -5.21
N GLN A 432 -25.14 6.33 -4.31
CA GLN A 432 -24.29 6.88 -3.24
C GLN A 432 -23.78 5.78 -2.31
N ARG A 433 -24.65 4.84 -1.93
CA ARG A 433 -24.27 3.69 -1.09
C ARG A 433 -23.28 2.77 -1.80
N ARG A 434 -23.45 2.49 -3.10
CA ARG A 434 -22.49 1.74 -3.91
C ARG A 434 -21.11 2.41 -3.96
N THR A 435 -21.06 3.74 -4.08
CA THR A 435 -19.80 4.50 -4.01
C THR A 435 -19.11 4.36 -2.64
N LYS A 436 -19.87 4.44 -1.54
CA LYS A 436 -19.34 4.21 -0.18
C LYS A 436 -18.79 2.78 0.00
N ILE A 437 -19.50 1.77 -0.50
CA ILE A 437 -19.05 0.37 -0.50
C ILE A 437 -17.75 0.22 -1.29
N ARG A 438 -17.68 0.81 -2.50
CA ARG A 438 -16.43 0.84 -3.30
C ARG A 438 -15.28 1.43 -2.49
N HIS A 439 -15.47 2.61 -1.88
CA HIS A 439 -14.42 3.27 -1.11
C HIS A 439 -13.94 2.41 0.06
N LEU A 440 -14.87 1.77 0.78
CA LEU A 440 -14.53 0.84 1.86
C LEU A 440 -13.71 -0.35 1.33
N LEU A 441 -14.19 -1.05 0.30
CA LEU A 441 -13.53 -2.24 -0.22
C LEU A 441 -12.13 -1.94 -0.79
N VAL A 442 -11.99 -0.86 -1.57
CA VAL A 442 -10.70 -0.41 -2.11
C VAL A 442 -9.74 -0.03 -0.97
N GLY A 443 -10.23 0.68 0.05
CA GLY A 443 -9.45 1.05 1.24
C GLY A 443 -8.95 -0.13 2.08
N LEU A 444 -9.56 -1.31 1.93
CA LEU A 444 -9.15 -2.58 2.56
C LEU A 444 -8.19 -3.40 1.70
N THR A 445 -7.62 -2.80 0.66
CA THR A 445 -6.57 -3.39 -0.17
C THR A 445 -5.30 -2.55 -0.15
N ARG A 446 -4.19 -3.15 -0.57
CA ARG A 446 -2.92 -2.46 -0.83
C ARG A 446 -2.20 -3.12 -2.00
N PRO A 447 -1.36 -2.40 -2.75
CA PRO A 447 -0.45 -3.03 -3.71
C PRO A 447 0.48 -4.02 -3.00
N ASP A 448 0.72 -5.19 -3.59
CA ASP A 448 1.61 -6.22 -3.03
C ASP A 448 3.09 -6.04 -3.42
N GLY A 449 3.38 -5.20 -4.42
CA GLY A 449 4.72 -4.92 -4.93
C GLY A 449 5.11 -5.72 -6.17
N GLU A 450 4.35 -6.74 -6.55
CA GLU A 450 4.58 -7.60 -7.72
C GLU A 450 3.58 -7.32 -8.86
N GLY A 451 2.83 -6.21 -8.74
CA GLY A 451 1.79 -5.81 -9.71
C GLY A 451 0.40 -6.31 -9.37
N GLY A 452 0.23 -7.00 -8.24
CA GLY A 452 -1.05 -7.42 -7.69
C GLY A 452 -1.49 -6.58 -6.48
N HIS A 453 -2.51 -7.09 -5.79
CA HIS A 453 -3.09 -6.46 -4.61
C HIS A 453 -3.22 -7.48 -3.49
N ALA A 454 -2.90 -7.05 -2.27
CA ALA A 454 -3.07 -7.83 -1.06
C ALA A 454 -4.11 -7.18 -0.14
N ARG A 455 -4.70 -7.99 0.74
CA ARG A 455 -5.55 -7.47 1.82
C ARG A 455 -4.79 -6.50 2.72
N ARG A 456 -5.50 -5.46 3.16
CA ARG A 456 -5.10 -4.49 4.18
C ARG A 456 -6.14 -4.47 5.29
N SER A 457 -5.67 -4.46 6.53
CA SER A 457 -6.54 -4.24 7.69
C SER A 457 -6.77 -2.75 7.93
N GLY A 458 -8.04 -2.32 7.89
CA GLY A 458 -8.46 -0.99 8.36
C GLY A 458 -8.88 -1.03 9.83
N GLN A 459 -8.91 0.12 10.52
CA GLN A 459 -9.56 0.23 11.83
C GLN A 459 -11.03 0.63 11.66
N LEU A 460 -11.95 -0.13 12.22
CA LEU A 460 -13.39 0.13 12.19
C LEU A 460 -13.72 1.50 12.82
N ALA A 461 -13.06 1.85 13.94
CA ALA A 461 -13.27 3.14 14.61
C ALA A 461 -12.76 4.35 13.83
N GLU A 462 -11.83 4.16 12.88
CA GLU A 462 -11.35 5.23 11.99
C GLU A 462 -12.31 5.47 10.81
N LEU A 463 -13.26 4.56 10.56
CA LEU A 463 -14.32 4.74 9.58
C LEU A 463 -15.41 5.66 10.15
N GLY A 464 -15.99 6.52 9.31
CA GLY A 464 -17.20 7.28 9.67
C GLY A 464 -18.39 6.37 9.96
N GLU A 465 -19.37 6.83 10.73
CA GLU A 465 -20.52 6.03 11.19
C GLU A 465 -21.22 5.27 10.05
N ASP A 466 -21.50 5.95 8.93
CA ASP A 466 -22.07 5.34 7.72
C ASP A 466 -21.25 4.15 7.19
N LEU A 467 -19.92 4.27 7.16
CA LEU A 467 -19.04 3.21 6.66
C LEU A 467 -18.92 2.06 7.66
N GLN A 468 -19.06 2.33 8.97
CA GLN A 468 -19.13 1.28 9.98
C GLN A 468 -20.41 0.46 9.85
N GLU A 469 -21.55 1.10 9.59
CA GLU A 469 -22.82 0.42 9.32
C GLU A 469 -22.69 -0.48 8.09
N ILE A 470 -22.22 0.08 6.97
CA ILE A 470 -21.95 -0.69 5.73
C ILE A 470 -20.97 -1.84 6.00
N ALA A 471 -19.92 -1.61 6.78
CA ALA A 471 -18.95 -2.66 7.10
C ALA A 471 -19.59 -3.83 7.87
N ARG A 472 -20.50 -3.54 8.81
CA ARG A 472 -21.23 -4.57 9.57
C ARG A 472 -22.20 -5.34 8.68
N GLU A 473 -22.88 -4.67 7.76
CA GLU A 473 -23.77 -5.32 6.78
C GLU A 473 -22.98 -6.24 5.83
N LEU A 474 -21.88 -5.76 5.26
CA LEU A 474 -21.01 -6.58 4.39
C LEU A 474 -20.32 -7.72 5.17
N ALA A 475 -20.13 -7.56 6.48
CA ALA A 475 -19.66 -8.65 7.34
C ALA A 475 -20.76 -9.69 7.60
N ALA A 476 -22.03 -9.28 7.70
CA ALA A 476 -23.17 -10.19 7.76
C ALA A 476 -23.28 -11.03 6.47
N GLU A 477 -23.01 -10.41 5.31
CA GLU A 477 -22.88 -11.09 4.01
C GLU A 477 -21.53 -11.81 3.82
N ARG A 478 -20.66 -11.85 4.84
CA ARG A 478 -19.30 -12.46 4.81
C ARG A 478 -18.39 -12.02 3.67
N LEU A 479 -18.59 -10.82 3.13
CA LEU A 479 -17.61 -10.17 2.25
C LEU A 479 -16.49 -9.52 3.06
N LEU A 480 -16.82 -9.06 4.26
CA LEU A 480 -15.88 -8.55 5.25
C LEU A 480 -15.80 -9.48 6.46
N VAL A 481 -14.67 -9.42 7.13
CA VAL A 481 -14.49 -9.97 8.46
C VAL A 481 -14.06 -8.83 9.36
N ILE A 482 -14.86 -8.56 10.38
CA ILE A 482 -14.52 -7.62 11.44
C ILE A 482 -13.84 -8.46 12.54
N GLU A 483 -12.56 -8.17 12.77
CA GLU A 483 -11.75 -8.83 13.79
C GLU A 483 -11.24 -7.79 14.76
N ASP A 484 -11.64 -7.91 16.01
CA ASP A 484 -11.40 -6.88 17.00
C ASP A 484 -12.00 -5.53 16.59
N THR A 485 -11.16 -4.53 16.48
CA THR A 485 -11.47 -3.20 15.96
C THR A 485 -11.01 -3.07 14.50
N ARG A 486 -10.65 -4.16 13.84
CA ARG A 486 -10.12 -4.15 12.47
C ARG A 486 -11.13 -4.73 11.50
N VAL A 487 -11.24 -4.10 10.35
CA VAL A 487 -12.05 -4.58 9.24
C VAL A 487 -11.11 -5.10 8.15
N ASN A 488 -11.43 -6.26 7.58
CA ASN A 488 -10.67 -6.92 6.52
C ASN A 488 -11.62 -7.51 5.47
N LEU A 489 -11.13 -7.71 4.25
CA LEU A 489 -11.81 -8.59 3.29
C LEU A 489 -11.77 -10.04 3.79
N ALA A 490 -12.89 -10.76 3.66
CA ALA A 490 -13.04 -12.11 4.19
C ALA A 490 -12.02 -13.09 3.60
N HIS A 491 -11.82 -13.03 2.28
CA HIS A 491 -10.91 -13.90 1.54
C HIS A 491 -10.08 -13.11 0.53
N GLN A 492 -8.83 -13.53 0.30
CA GLN A 492 -7.98 -12.97 -0.75
C GLN A 492 -8.59 -13.22 -2.14
N ALA A 493 -9.32 -14.33 -2.31
CA ALA A 493 -10.09 -14.64 -3.51
C ALA A 493 -11.01 -13.50 -3.98
N LEU A 494 -11.53 -12.65 -3.09
CA LEU A 494 -12.32 -11.48 -3.50
C LEU A 494 -11.49 -10.49 -4.32
N ILE A 495 -10.21 -10.29 -3.98
CA ILE A 495 -9.31 -9.41 -4.73
C ILE A 495 -8.94 -10.07 -6.06
N ASP A 496 -8.61 -11.35 -6.03
CA ASP A 496 -8.02 -12.04 -7.17
C ASP A 496 -9.05 -12.35 -8.27
N HIS A 497 -10.30 -12.60 -7.87
CA HIS A 497 -11.31 -13.17 -8.75
C HIS A 497 -12.55 -12.31 -8.99
N TRP A 498 -12.87 -11.34 -8.14
CA TRP A 498 -14.07 -10.52 -8.32
C TRP A 498 -13.84 -9.42 -9.38
N PRO A 499 -14.49 -9.47 -10.56
CA PRO A 499 -14.19 -8.55 -11.65
C PRO A 499 -14.48 -7.09 -11.30
N GLN A 500 -15.55 -6.83 -10.55
CA GLN A 500 -15.97 -5.49 -10.17
C GLN A 500 -14.95 -4.82 -9.24
N LEU A 501 -14.45 -5.55 -8.22
CA LEU A 501 -13.40 -5.03 -7.34
C LEU A 501 -12.10 -4.80 -8.11
N ARG A 502 -11.70 -5.73 -8.99
CA ARG A 502 -10.50 -5.55 -9.82
C ARG A 502 -10.59 -4.33 -10.73
N ALA A 503 -11.76 -4.07 -11.31
CA ALA A 503 -11.99 -2.87 -12.09
C ALA A 503 -11.81 -1.60 -11.24
N TRP A 504 -12.36 -1.57 -10.02
CA TRP A 504 -12.16 -0.45 -9.10
C TRP A 504 -10.70 -0.27 -8.69
N LEU A 505 -9.99 -1.36 -8.39
CA LEU A 505 -8.56 -1.32 -8.05
C LEU A 505 -7.71 -0.83 -9.22
N ALA A 506 -8.04 -1.21 -10.45
CA ALA A 506 -7.36 -0.73 -11.65
C ALA A 506 -7.62 0.77 -11.90
N GLU A 507 -8.86 1.24 -11.71
CA GLU A 507 -9.20 2.67 -11.79
C GLU A 507 -8.47 3.52 -10.73
N ASP A 508 -8.24 2.95 -9.54
CA ASP A 508 -7.64 3.63 -8.39
C ASP A 508 -6.15 3.29 -8.18
N ALA A 509 -5.50 2.64 -9.15
CA ALA A 509 -4.14 2.12 -9.01
C ALA A 509 -3.11 3.21 -8.65
N ASP A 510 -3.15 4.36 -9.33
CA ASP A 510 -2.26 5.49 -9.05
C ASP A 510 -2.41 6.01 -7.62
N PHE A 511 -3.66 6.07 -7.14
CA PHE A 511 -3.97 6.50 -5.78
C PHE A 511 -3.47 5.48 -4.75
N LEU A 512 -3.70 4.18 -4.96
CA LEU A 512 -3.28 3.13 -4.04
C LEU A 512 -1.75 3.02 -3.92
N VAL A 513 -1.03 3.15 -5.05
CA VAL A 513 0.44 3.18 -5.06
C VAL A 513 0.96 4.40 -4.31
N TRP A 514 0.37 5.57 -4.53
CA TRP A 514 0.74 6.78 -3.79
C TRP A 514 0.43 6.66 -2.29
N GLN A 515 -0.75 6.14 -1.93
CA GLN A 515 -1.16 5.97 -0.53
C GLN A 515 -0.22 5.02 0.21
N ALA A 516 0.19 3.91 -0.42
CA ALA A 516 1.15 2.98 0.16
C ALA A 516 2.51 3.66 0.47
N LYS A 517 2.99 4.56 -0.40
CA LYS A 517 4.21 5.34 -0.17
C LYS A 517 4.05 6.33 0.98
N VAL A 518 2.91 6.99 1.08
CA VAL A 518 2.62 7.94 2.18
C VAL A 518 2.54 7.21 3.52
N ASP A 519 1.86 6.05 3.58
CA ASP A 519 1.75 5.25 4.79
C ASP A 519 3.12 4.74 5.27
N ASP A 520 4.05 4.42 4.35
CA ASP A 520 5.42 4.04 4.70
C ASP A 520 6.22 5.22 5.26
N LEU A 521 6.13 6.40 4.62
CA LEU A 521 6.76 7.62 5.10
C LEU A 521 6.20 8.08 6.45
N GLU A 522 4.89 7.92 6.65
CA GLU A 522 4.24 8.18 7.94
C GLU A 522 4.86 7.31 9.04
N ARG A 523 5.01 6.01 8.81
CA ARG A 523 5.63 5.08 9.77
C ARG A 523 7.08 5.43 10.05
N SER A 524 7.83 5.86 9.04
CA SER A 524 9.21 6.31 9.22
C SER A 524 9.34 7.66 9.95
N GLY A 525 8.24 8.42 10.04
CA GLY A 525 8.21 9.77 10.61
C GLY A 525 8.81 10.86 9.72
N VAL A 526 9.25 10.54 8.50
CA VAL A 526 9.88 11.49 7.57
C VAL A 526 8.81 12.35 6.89
N LEU A 527 8.79 13.65 7.18
CA LEU A 527 7.82 14.59 6.60
C LEU A 527 8.00 14.74 5.08
N LEU A 528 6.87 14.86 4.38
CA LEU A 528 6.80 15.10 2.94
C LEU A 528 7.37 16.50 2.60
N ARG A 529 8.05 16.63 1.45
CA ARG A 529 8.63 17.89 0.93
C ARG A 529 8.58 17.96 -0.59
N GLY A 530 8.51 19.17 -1.15
CA GLY A 530 8.57 19.39 -2.60
C GLY A 530 7.51 18.61 -3.37
N ALA A 531 7.91 17.94 -4.46
CA ALA A 531 6.98 17.23 -5.35
C ALA A 531 6.10 16.18 -4.64
N ALA A 532 6.63 15.47 -3.63
CA ALA A 532 5.85 14.49 -2.85
C ALA A 532 4.76 15.15 -1.99
N LEU A 533 5.01 16.37 -1.51
CA LEU A 533 4.04 17.16 -0.75
C LEU A 533 3.00 17.83 -1.67
N ASP A 534 3.41 18.28 -2.85
CA ASP A 534 2.51 18.80 -3.89
C ASP A 534 1.52 17.72 -4.35
N GLU A 535 2.03 16.51 -4.61
CA GLU A 535 1.18 15.36 -4.94
C GLU A 535 0.24 14.99 -3.79
N ALA A 536 0.74 14.97 -2.55
CA ALA A 536 -0.12 14.71 -1.40
C ALA A 536 -1.22 15.78 -1.20
N THR A 537 -0.92 17.04 -1.53
CA THR A 537 -1.92 18.14 -1.48
C THR A 537 -2.97 17.99 -2.56
N ARG A 538 -2.59 17.55 -3.77
CA ARG A 538 -3.54 17.25 -4.85
C ARG A 538 -4.51 16.12 -4.44
N TRP A 539 -3.99 15.04 -3.86
CA TRP A 539 -4.82 13.93 -3.41
C TRP A 539 -5.69 14.29 -2.21
N LEU A 540 -5.15 15.05 -1.25
CA LEU A 540 -5.92 15.57 -0.12
C LEU A 540 -7.10 16.42 -0.59
N GLY A 541 -6.94 17.27 -1.62
CA GLY A 541 -8.03 18.08 -2.14
C GLY A 541 -9.10 17.31 -2.94
N ARG A 542 -8.74 16.17 -3.56
CA ARG A 542 -9.66 15.40 -4.42
C ARG A 542 -10.35 14.25 -3.69
N ARG A 543 -9.68 13.63 -2.72
CA ARG A 543 -10.07 12.36 -2.09
C ARG A 543 -9.80 12.37 -0.57
N GLU A 544 -10.06 13.49 0.11
CA GLU A 544 -9.87 13.60 1.56
C GLU A 544 -10.59 12.49 2.34
N GLN A 545 -11.81 12.17 1.91
CA GLN A 545 -12.67 11.15 2.53
C GLN A 545 -12.16 9.71 2.39
N ASP A 546 -11.22 9.45 1.46
CA ASP A 546 -10.65 8.12 1.23
C ASP A 546 -9.32 7.92 1.98
N LEU A 547 -8.86 8.96 2.71
CA LEU A 547 -7.65 8.93 3.52
C LEU A 547 -7.98 8.62 4.98
N SER A 548 -7.09 7.85 5.62
CA SER A 548 -7.16 7.69 7.07
C SER A 548 -6.94 9.04 7.77
N GLN A 549 -7.53 9.21 8.95
CA GLN A 549 -7.31 10.42 9.76
C GLN A 549 -5.81 10.64 10.04
N ARG A 550 -5.05 9.55 10.22
CA ARG A 550 -3.60 9.61 10.44
C ARG A 550 -2.87 10.15 9.21
N SER A 551 -3.12 9.58 8.04
CA SER A 551 -2.51 10.01 6.78
C SER A 551 -2.85 11.49 6.49
N ALA A 552 -4.11 11.90 6.67
CA ALA A 552 -4.52 13.29 6.49
C ALA A 552 -3.82 14.24 7.48
N SER A 553 -3.70 13.85 8.76
CA SER A 553 -2.99 14.63 9.78
C SER A 553 -1.50 14.75 9.48
N PHE A 554 -0.88 13.69 8.95
CA PHE A 554 0.53 13.65 8.56
C PHE A 554 0.81 14.58 7.37
N ILE A 555 -0.07 14.61 6.37
CA ILE A 555 0.03 15.55 5.24
C ILE A 555 -0.10 17.00 5.75
N ARG A 556 -1.11 17.30 6.59
CA ARG A 556 -1.30 18.63 7.19
C ARG A 556 -0.10 19.08 8.03
N ARG A 557 0.51 18.17 8.78
CA ARG A 557 1.76 18.41 9.52
C ARG A 557 2.92 18.74 8.57
N SER A 558 3.05 18.01 7.46
CA SER A 558 4.08 18.25 6.44
C SER A 558 3.93 19.63 5.78
N LEU A 559 2.70 20.03 5.43
CA LEU A 559 2.37 21.39 4.93
C LEU A 559 2.76 22.48 5.93
N THR A 560 2.45 22.26 7.21
CA THR A 560 2.78 23.22 8.27
C THR A 560 4.30 23.32 8.48
N ALA A 561 5.03 22.22 8.35
CA ALA A 561 6.49 22.22 8.47
C ALA A 561 7.18 22.93 7.30
N GLU A 562 6.71 22.73 6.06
CA GLU A 562 7.27 23.39 4.87
C GLU A 562 7.05 24.90 4.91
N SER A 563 5.85 25.35 5.28
CA SER A 563 5.57 26.79 5.43
C SER A 563 6.46 27.47 6.48
N ARG A 564 6.76 26.80 7.60
CA ARG A 564 7.71 27.29 8.61
C ARG A 564 9.14 27.33 8.08
N SER A 565 9.57 26.31 7.34
CA SER A 565 10.90 26.27 6.72
C SER A 565 11.08 27.42 5.74
N ARG A 566 10.09 27.67 4.86
CA ARG A 566 10.11 28.77 3.90
C ARG A 566 10.19 30.13 4.57
N ARG A 567 9.43 30.36 5.65
CA ARG A 567 9.51 31.60 6.44
C ARG A 567 10.91 31.80 7.04
N ARG A 568 11.51 30.76 7.63
CA ARG A 568 12.87 30.82 8.18
C ARG A 568 13.90 31.21 7.13
N TRP A 569 13.84 30.61 5.94
CA TRP A 569 14.76 30.93 4.84
C TRP A 569 14.60 32.37 4.35
N ILE A 570 13.37 32.88 4.22
CA ILE A 570 13.13 34.28 3.86
C ILE A 570 13.69 35.24 4.92
N THR A 571 13.55 34.92 6.21
CA THR A 571 14.11 35.76 7.28
C THR A 571 15.64 35.75 7.26
N ILE A 572 16.26 34.59 7.06
CA ILE A 572 17.73 34.47 6.98
C ILE A 572 18.28 35.26 5.79
N THR A 573 17.67 35.15 4.61
CA THR A 573 18.09 35.93 3.44
C THR A 573 17.88 37.42 3.64
N ALA A 574 16.74 37.85 4.22
CA ALA A 574 16.50 39.25 4.53
C ALA A 574 17.55 39.82 5.51
N ILE A 575 17.89 39.08 6.58
CA ILE A 575 18.93 39.47 7.55
C ILE A 575 20.29 39.55 6.85
N SER A 576 20.65 38.57 6.03
CA SER A 576 21.93 38.53 5.32
C SER A 576 22.06 39.70 4.34
N THR A 577 21.01 40.01 3.59
CA THR A 577 20.98 41.18 2.68
C THR A 577 21.09 42.49 3.45
N THR A 578 20.40 42.60 4.60
CA THR A 578 20.49 43.80 5.45
C THR A 578 21.91 43.98 6.01
N LEU A 579 22.53 42.90 6.48
CA LEU A 579 23.89 42.92 7.00
C LEU A 579 24.91 43.30 5.91
N ALA A 580 24.74 42.79 4.69
CA ALA A 580 25.57 43.14 3.55
C ALA A 580 25.46 44.64 3.20
N LEU A 581 24.24 45.20 3.21
CA LEU A 581 24.01 46.63 2.97
C LEU A 581 24.64 47.52 4.06
N VAL A 582 24.50 47.14 5.33
CA VAL A 582 25.11 47.87 6.45
C VAL A 582 26.64 47.85 6.35
N SER A 583 27.23 46.69 6.03
CA SER A 583 28.68 46.55 5.83
C SER A 583 29.19 47.45 4.69
N ALA A 584 28.48 47.49 3.57
CA ALA A 584 28.81 48.36 2.44
C ALA A 584 28.74 49.85 2.81
N ALA A 585 27.70 50.27 3.56
CA ALA A 585 27.54 51.64 4.02
C ALA A 585 28.66 52.07 4.99
N LEU A 586 29.02 51.21 5.96
CA LEU A 586 30.12 51.47 6.90
C LEU A 586 31.46 51.61 6.17
N THR A 587 31.70 50.79 5.16
CA THR A 587 32.92 50.85 4.34
C THR A 587 33.02 52.17 3.57
N ALA A 588 31.91 52.65 2.99
CA ALA A 588 31.87 53.92 2.28
C ALA A 588 32.19 55.13 3.19
N VAL A 589 31.63 55.14 4.42
CA VAL A 589 31.90 56.20 5.42
C VAL A 589 33.37 56.20 5.88
N ALA A 590 33.98 55.03 6.05
CA ALA A 590 35.38 54.94 6.43
C ALA A 590 36.31 55.54 5.36
N ILE A 591 36.02 55.30 4.08
CA ILE A 591 36.81 55.82 2.96
C ILE A 591 36.71 57.35 2.89
N SER A 592 35.51 57.93 3.03
CA SER A 592 35.33 59.39 2.98
C SER A 592 36.10 60.12 4.08
N ASN A 593 36.06 59.59 5.31
CA ASN A 593 36.74 60.22 6.45
C ASN A 593 38.27 60.19 6.30
N SER A 594 38.83 59.11 5.74
CA SER A 594 40.29 59.02 5.52
C SER A 594 40.80 60.06 4.51
N ALA A 595 40.05 60.31 3.44
CA ALA A 595 40.43 61.27 2.41
C ALA A 595 40.43 62.73 2.92
N GLU A 596 39.56 63.05 3.87
CA GLU A 596 39.48 64.39 4.47
C GLU A 596 40.62 64.64 5.49
N LEU A 597 40.99 63.59 6.24
CA LEU A 597 42.12 63.64 7.17
C LEU A 597 43.44 63.91 6.44
N ASP A 598 43.70 63.19 5.34
CA ASP A 598 44.92 63.34 4.54
C ASP A 598 45.08 64.75 3.96
N ARG A 599 43.99 65.36 3.48
CA ARG A 599 44.01 66.74 2.96
C ARG A 599 44.39 67.74 4.05
N THR A 600 43.81 67.58 5.24
CA THR A 600 44.05 68.46 6.39
C THR A 600 45.51 68.38 6.87
N LEU A 601 46.08 67.18 6.87
CA LEU A 601 47.48 66.96 7.23
C LEU A 601 48.44 67.64 6.25
N ARG A 602 48.23 67.47 4.94
CA ARG A 602 49.09 68.09 3.91
C ARG A 602 49.05 69.62 3.97
N ALA A 603 47.85 70.21 4.11
CA ALA A 603 47.71 71.65 4.24
C ALA A 603 48.46 72.20 5.47
N THR A 604 48.34 71.50 6.61
CA THR A 604 49.02 71.88 7.85
C THR A 604 50.55 71.77 7.73
N ASN A 605 51.05 70.68 7.15
CA ASN A 605 52.48 70.48 6.90
C ASN A 605 53.03 71.57 5.97
N SER A 606 52.33 71.85 4.87
CA SER A 606 52.71 72.90 3.92
C SER A 606 52.84 74.27 4.63
N ALA A 607 51.84 74.65 5.43
CA ALA A 607 51.87 75.91 6.19
C ALA A 607 53.04 75.98 7.19
N LEU A 608 53.32 74.89 7.92
CA LEU A 608 54.44 74.83 8.86
C LEU A 608 55.79 75.00 8.15
N ILE A 609 55.98 74.32 7.01
CA ILE A 609 57.21 74.43 6.22
C ILE A 609 57.36 75.86 5.64
N ALA A 610 56.26 76.48 5.18
CA ALA A 610 56.28 77.87 4.70
C ALA A 610 56.70 78.85 5.80
N GLN A 611 56.19 78.66 7.02
CA GLN A 611 56.58 79.48 8.16
C GLN A 611 58.08 79.33 8.47
N GLN A 612 58.60 78.10 8.47
CA GLN A 612 60.03 77.85 8.66
C GLN A 612 60.88 78.48 7.55
N ALA A 613 60.42 78.44 6.30
CA ALA A 613 61.07 79.11 5.17
C ALA A 613 61.21 80.61 5.42
N ASN A 614 60.13 81.26 5.87
CA ASN A 614 60.15 82.69 6.15
C ASN A 614 61.11 83.05 7.29
N LEU A 615 61.15 82.26 8.37
CA LEU A 615 62.09 82.48 9.49
C LEU A 615 63.56 82.31 9.08
N ALA A 616 63.85 81.42 8.13
CA ALA A 616 65.21 81.18 7.65
C ALA A 616 65.73 82.29 6.72
N THR A 617 64.88 83.17 6.20
CA THR A 617 65.24 84.16 5.17
C THR A 617 66.43 85.04 5.55
N ASP A 618 66.48 85.50 6.80
CA ASP A 618 67.53 86.41 7.28
C ASP A 618 68.81 85.68 7.71
N ALA A 619 68.70 84.38 8.03
CA ALA A 619 69.81 83.57 8.53
C ALA A 619 70.55 82.83 7.40
N ASP A 620 69.79 82.23 6.48
CA ASP A 620 70.30 81.51 5.32
C ASP A 620 69.24 81.52 4.19
N ALA A 621 69.42 82.47 3.27
CA ALA A 621 68.54 82.63 2.10
C ALA A 621 68.50 81.39 1.19
N GLY A 622 69.54 80.54 1.21
CA GLY A 622 69.58 79.30 0.43
C GLY A 622 68.66 78.23 1.02
N THR A 623 68.74 78.01 2.33
CA THR A 623 67.86 77.08 3.06
C THR A 623 66.41 77.56 3.02
N ALA A 624 66.19 78.88 3.14
CA ALA A 624 64.86 79.47 3.05
C ALA A 624 64.15 79.19 1.71
N LEU A 625 64.89 79.25 0.59
CA LEU A 625 64.37 78.88 -0.73
C LEU A 625 64.01 77.39 -0.84
N GLN A 626 64.82 76.50 -0.26
CA GLN A 626 64.53 75.06 -0.27
C GLN A 626 63.26 74.73 0.52
N LEU A 627 63.08 75.33 1.69
CA LEU A 627 61.89 75.16 2.51
C LEU A 627 60.64 75.72 1.81
N ALA A 628 60.73 76.89 1.18
CA ALA A 628 59.62 77.45 0.42
C ALA A 628 59.18 76.53 -0.74
N LEU A 629 60.14 75.92 -1.45
CA LEU A 629 59.86 74.93 -2.49
C LEU A 629 59.27 73.62 -1.93
N ALA A 630 59.74 73.15 -0.77
CA ALA A 630 59.20 71.96 -0.11
C ALA A 630 57.74 72.18 0.33
N SER A 631 57.44 73.35 0.89
CA SER A 631 56.08 73.75 1.25
C SER A 631 55.14 73.77 0.03
N TRP A 632 55.61 74.30 -1.10
CA TRP A 632 54.85 74.33 -2.36
C TRP A 632 54.60 72.93 -2.95
N ARG A 633 55.54 71.99 -2.78
CA ARG A 633 55.36 70.61 -3.23
C ARG A 633 54.36 69.84 -2.37
N GLU A 634 54.29 70.14 -1.07
CA GLU A 634 53.36 69.49 -0.15
C GLU A 634 51.91 69.90 -0.42
N ASP A 635 51.67 71.19 -0.67
CA ASP A 635 50.38 71.72 -1.12
C ASP A 635 50.56 72.95 -2.03
N PRO A 636 50.48 72.77 -3.37
CA PRO A 636 50.55 73.88 -4.33
C PRO A 636 49.37 74.87 -4.21
N GLY A 637 48.28 74.48 -3.55
CA GLY A 637 47.13 75.35 -3.30
C GLY A 637 47.32 76.28 -2.10
N SER A 638 48.33 76.03 -1.26
CA SER A 638 48.56 76.78 -0.02
C SER A 638 48.98 78.22 -0.30
N SER A 639 48.25 79.16 0.28
CA SER A 639 48.60 80.58 0.25
C SER A 639 49.92 80.87 0.96
N ASP A 640 50.21 80.12 2.03
CA ASP A 640 51.43 80.29 2.82
C ASP A 640 52.65 79.80 2.04
N ALA A 641 52.54 78.65 1.37
CA ALA A 641 53.57 78.12 0.48
C ALA A 641 53.90 79.10 -0.65
N ARG A 642 52.85 79.64 -1.28
CA ARG A 642 52.99 80.64 -2.34
C ARG A 642 53.63 81.93 -1.81
N GLY A 643 53.21 82.40 -0.63
CA GLY A 643 53.76 83.57 0.03
C GLY A 643 55.25 83.42 0.32
N ALA A 644 55.65 82.30 0.94
CA ALA A 644 57.06 82.00 1.21
C ALA A 644 57.90 81.98 -0.07
N LEU A 645 57.40 81.37 -1.15
CA LEU A 645 58.11 81.33 -2.43
C LEU A 645 58.27 82.73 -3.06
N LEU A 646 57.25 83.58 -2.95
CA LEU A 646 57.31 84.97 -3.41
C LEU A 646 58.28 85.82 -2.59
N THR A 647 58.35 85.61 -1.27
CA THR A 647 59.34 86.25 -0.41
C THR A 647 60.75 85.91 -0.89
N GLN A 648 61.03 84.62 -1.14
CA GLN A 648 62.34 84.20 -1.64
C GLN A 648 62.64 84.80 -3.02
N LEU A 649 61.66 84.85 -3.92
CA LEU A 649 61.82 85.50 -5.22
C LEU A 649 62.20 86.99 -5.08
N ALA A 650 61.67 87.68 -4.06
CA ALA A 650 62.02 89.06 -3.77
C ALA A 650 63.41 89.20 -3.14
N THR A 651 63.78 88.34 -2.19
CA THR A 651 65.11 88.33 -1.55
C THR A 651 66.23 88.11 -2.56
N TRP A 652 66.02 87.19 -3.49
CA TRP A 652 67.01 86.87 -4.53
C TRP A 652 66.96 87.84 -5.73
N ARG A 653 66.10 88.88 -5.69
CA ARG A 653 65.93 89.83 -6.78
C ARG A 653 67.11 90.80 -6.84
N GLY A 654 67.91 90.69 -7.90
CA GLY A 654 69.12 91.52 -8.11
C GLY A 654 70.42 90.82 -7.71
N ALA A 655 70.35 89.59 -7.18
CA ALA A 655 71.51 88.74 -7.05
C ALA A 655 71.84 88.11 -8.41
N GLU A 656 72.91 88.59 -9.07
CA GLU A 656 73.38 88.01 -10.34
C GLU A 656 74.29 86.80 -10.09
N ARG A 657 75.06 86.83 -8.99
CA ARG A 657 75.99 85.76 -8.63
C ARG A 657 76.21 85.73 -7.12
N VAL A 658 76.26 84.53 -6.56
CA VAL A 658 76.70 84.29 -5.17
C VAL A 658 78.17 83.91 -5.21
N LEU A 659 79.00 84.65 -4.48
CA LEU A 659 80.41 84.31 -4.35
C LEU A 659 80.60 83.31 -3.20
N PRO A 660 81.49 82.31 -3.35
CA PRO A 660 81.84 81.41 -2.26
C PRO A 660 82.40 82.20 -1.07
N PRO A 661 82.00 81.89 0.18
CA PRO A 661 82.48 82.61 1.37
C PRO A 661 84.02 82.66 1.47
N GLN A 662 84.71 81.65 0.95
CA GLN A 662 86.17 81.52 1.03
C GLN A 662 86.94 82.57 0.20
N LEU A 663 86.29 83.24 -0.76
CA LEU A 663 86.92 84.27 -1.60
C LEU A 663 86.99 85.64 -0.90
N VAL A 664 86.06 85.88 0.02
CA VAL A 664 85.92 87.12 0.78
C VAL A 664 85.69 86.69 2.23
N ASP A 665 86.75 86.21 2.88
CA ASP A 665 86.78 85.97 4.34
C ASP A 665 86.31 87.21 5.11
N GLU A 666 86.16 87.11 6.43
CA GLU A 666 85.77 88.23 7.30
C GLU A 666 86.51 89.54 6.93
N VAL A 667 85.72 90.56 6.56
CA VAL A 667 86.19 91.84 6.03
C VAL A 667 85.57 92.98 6.82
N ASP A 668 86.41 93.86 7.32
CA ASP A 668 85.97 95.03 8.11
C ASP A 668 85.52 96.18 7.20
N GLY A 669 85.92 96.13 5.93
CA GLY A 669 85.57 97.15 4.94
C GLY A 669 85.81 96.67 3.53
N ILE A 670 84.95 97.13 2.62
CA ILE A 670 85.04 96.87 1.19
C ILE A 670 84.86 98.18 0.45
N VAL A 671 85.76 98.46 -0.48
CA VAL A 671 85.62 99.57 -1.42
C VAL A 671 85.93 99.08 -2.82
N ALA A 672 85.27 99.67 -3.81
CA ALA A 672 85.43 99.29 -5.20
C ALA A 672 85.65 100.52 -6.06
N SER A 673 86.34 100.35 -7.19
CA SER A 673 86.35 101.32 -8.28
C SER A 673 84.94 101.47 -8.87
N ALA A 674 84.69 102.57 -9.60
CA ALA A 674 83.38 102.86 -10.17
C ALA A 674 82.91 101.80 -11.20
N ASP A 675 83.85 101.13 -11.85
CA ASP A 675 83.60 100.00 -12.76
C ASP A 675 83.57 98.63 -12.05
N GLY A 676 83.86 98.59 -10.75
CA GLY A 676 83.90 97.36 -9.95
C GLY A 676 85.06 96.41 -10.29
N ASN A 677 85.98 96.79 -11.18
CA ASN A 677 87.10 95.94 -11.55
C ASN A 677 88.18 95.89 -10.48
N VAL A 678 88.36 96.97 -9.71
CA VAL A 678 89.33 97.00 -8.62
C VAL A 678 88.57 97.04 -7.31
N LEU A 679 88.81 96.04 -6.45
CA LEU A 679 88.12 95.90 -5.18
C LEU A 679 89.14 95.79 -4.07
N ALA A 680 89.14 96.71 -3.12
CA ALA A 680 89.98 96.63 -1.94
C ALA A 680 89.17 96.20 -0.73
N LEU A 681 89.74 95.25 0.00
CA LEU A 681 89.20 94.64 1.19
C LEU A 681 90.14 94.92 2.35
N ILE A 682 89.58 95.43 3.45
CA ILE A 682 90.29 95.51 4.72
C ILE A 682 90.16 94.14 5.38
N LYS A 683 91.29 93.44 5.53
CA LYS A 683 91.33 92.19 6.27
C LYS A 683 91.84 92.44 7.69
N PRO A 684 91.15 91.93 8.73
CA PRO A 684 91.62 92.03 10.10
C PRO A 684 93.07 91.52 10.24
N GLY A 685 94.00 92.37 10.65
CA GLY A 685 95.41 92.03 10.93
C GLY A 685 96.28 91.61 9.72
N LYS A 686 95.84 91.85 8.48
CA LYS A 686 96.58 91.47 7.25
C LYS A 686 96.66 92.60 6.20
N GLY A 687 96.48 93.84 6.63
CA GLY A 687 96.49 95.01 5.77
C GLY A 687 95.34 95.05 4.75
N VAL A 688 95.59 95.72 3.61
CA VAL A 688 94.61 95.84 2.52
C VAL A 688 94.88 94.79 1.45
N VAL A 689 93.86 94.02 1.08
CA VAL A 689 93.91 93.13 -0.10
C VAL A 689 93.19 93.81 -1.24
N VAL A 690 93.92 94.14 -2.30
CA VAL A 690 93.36 94.66 -3.54
C VAL A 690 93.19 93.51 -4.52
N TRP A 691 92.00 93.39 -5.08
CA TRP A 691 91.62 92.46 -6.15
C TRP A 691 91.42 93.22 -7.44
N TRP A 692 91.93 92.68 -8.54
CA TRP A 692 91.64 93.11 -9.89
C TRP A 692 90.85 92.04 -10.61
N GLY A 693 89.77 92.48 -11.25
CA GLY A 693 88.87 91.63 -12.00
C GLY A 693 88.27 90.51 -11.14
N LEU A 694 87.84 90.78 -9.90
CA LEU A 694 87.23 89.76 -9.01
C LEU A 694 86.03 89.04 -9.68
N LEU A 695 85.35 89.75 -10.57
CA LEU A 695 84.21 89.22 -11.35
C LEU A 695 84.64 88.50 -12.65
N THR A 696 85.92 88.55 -12.99
CA THR A 696 86.51 87.89 -14.17
C THR A 696 87.03 86.48 -13.84
N PRO A 697 87.33 85.62 -14.84
CA PRO A 697 87.75 84.25 -14.59
C PRO A 697 89.12 84.09 -13.94
N HIS A 698 90.01 85.08 -14.09
CA HIS A 698 91.38 85.05 -13.57
C HIS A 698 91.64 86.28 -12.69
N PRO A 699 91.01 86.34 -11.51
CA PRO A 699 91.19 87.48 -10.62
C PRO A 699 92.61 87.43 -10.05
N THR A 700 93.30 88.56 -10.09
CA THR A 700 94.61 88.73 -9.45
C THR A 700 94.44 89.54 -8.18
N SER A 701 95.22 89.23 -7.15
CA SER A 701 95.23 90.01 -5.92
C SER A 701 96.63 90.34 -5.48
N ARG A 702 96.73 91.45 -4.76
CA ARG A 702 97.94 91.92 -4.12
C ARG A 702 97.59 92.38 -2.71
N THR A 703 98.37 91.91 -1.76
CA THR A 703 98.29 92.36 -0.38
C THR A 703 99.27 93.50 -0.17
N ILE A 704 98.77 94.59 0.40
CA ILE A 704 99.55 95.72 0.88
C ILE A 704 99.69 95.52 2.38
N ASP A 705 100.87 95.07 2.79
CA ASP A 705 101.19 94.65 4.15
C ASP A 705 101.63 95.86 4.99
N GLU A 706 100.67 96.73 5.29
CA GLU A 706 100.83 97.87 6.18
C GLU A 706 99.64 98.01 7.12
N ASP A 707 99.89 98.48 8.35
CA ASP A 707 98.85 98.73 9.33
C ASP A 707 98.04 99.98 8.96
N VAL A 708 96.77 99.72 8.64
CA VAL A 708 95.80 100.69 8.15
C VAL A 708 94.75 100.93 9.22
N ALA A 709 94.47 102.18 9.54
CA ALA A 709 93.52 102.60 10.57
C ALA A 709 92.03 102.45 10.16
N GLY A 710 91.71 101.50 9.26
CA GLY A 710 90.34 101.15 8.87
C GLY A 710 89.69 102.02 7.79
N ALA A 711 90.36 103.08 7.30
CA ALA A 711 89.83 103.93 6.23
C ALA A 711 90.66 103.78 4.94
N ILE A 712 90.03 103.21 3.91
CA ILE A 712 90.59 103.07 2.57
C ILE A 712 89.66 103.70 1.53
N THR A 713 90.22 104.23 0.45
CA THR A 713 89.45 104.67 -0.71
C THR A 713 90.23 104.41 -2.00
N ILE A 714 89.51 104.05 -3.06
CA ILE A 714 90.07 103.84 -4.38
C ILE A 714 89.62 105.01 -5.27
N SER A 715 90.53 105.54 -6.09
CA SER A 715 90.18 106.54 -7.08
C SER A 715 89.15 105.98 -8.07
N PRO A 716 88.23 106.80 -8.62
CA PRO A 716 87.19 106.30 -9.53
C PRO A 716 87.72 105.52 -10.74
N ASP A 717 88.93 105.84 -11.21
CA ASP A 717 89.63 105.17 -12.31
C ASP A 717 90.39 103.89 -11.89
N GLY A 718 90.32 103.51 -10.61
CA GLY A 718 90.94 102.31 -10.04
C GLY A 718 92.46 102.38 -9.89
N LYS A 719 93.10 103.51 -10.22
CA LYS A 719 94.56 103.62 -10.30
C LYS A 719 95.25 103.98 -8.99
N TRP A 720 94.53 104.52 -8.01
CA TRP A 720 95.13 104.97 -6.77
C TRP A 720 94.35 104.42 -5.60
N LEU A 721 95.05 103.77 -4.68
CA LEU A 721 94.53 103.46 -3.36
C LEU A 721 95.09 104.49 -2.39
N ALA A 722 94.22 105.17 -1.67
CA ALA A 722 94.62 105.98 -0.54
C ALA A 722 94.16 105.30 0.75
N ALA A 723 95.06 105.20 1.72
CA ALA A 723 94.72 104.71 3.04
C ALA A 723 95.44 105.48 4.13
N VAL A 724 94.78 105.55 5.29
CA VAL A 724 95.31 106.23 6.48
C VAL A 724 96.06 105.20 7.32
N GLY A 725 97.38 105.38 7.48
CA GLY A 725 98.19 104.54 8.36
C GLY A 725 98.08 104.95 9.84
N GLU A 726 98.35 104.02 10.76
CA GLU A 726 98.20 104.25 12.20
C GLU A 726 99.16 105.32 12.79
N GLU A 727 100.41 105.42 12.31
CA GLU A 727 101.43 106.35 12.85
C GLU A 727 101.53 107.71 12.10
N ALA A 728 100.39 108.29 11.74
CA ALA A 728 100.23 109.65 11.20
C ALA A 728 100.93 109.91 9.84
N GLY A 729 100.36 109.32 8.78
CA GLY A 729 100.58 109.74 7.39
C GLY A 729 99.53 109.15 6.45
N LEU A 730 99.03 109.95 5.49
CA LEU A 730 98.25 109.44 4.36
C LEU A 730 99.22 108.76 3.39
N ARG A 731 98.98 107.48 3.08
CA ARG A 731 99.75 106.75 2.08
C ARG A 731 98.88 106.53 0.85
N VAL A 732 99.49 106.74 -0.30
CA VAL A 732 98.84 106.58 -1.60
C VAL A 732 99.68 105.61 -2.41
N TRP A 733 99.07 104.49 -2.81
CA TRP A 733 99.68 103.48 -3.66
C TRP A 733 99.19 103.64 -5.08
N ASP A 734 100.14 103.58 -6.01
CA ASP A 734 99.84 103.44 -7.44
C ASP A 734 99.45 101.98 -7.73
N LEU A 735 98.21 101.80 -8.15
CA LEU A 735 97.60 100.55 -8.57
C LEU A 735 97.59 100.40 -10.10
N ALA A 736 98.25 101.29 -10.85
CA ALA A 736 98.32 101.22 -12.32
C ALA A 736 99.02 99.96 -12.84
N THR A 737 99.79 99.28 -11.98
CA THR A 737 100.31 97.93 -12.23
C THR A 737 99.90 96.98 -11.09
N PRO A 738 99.17 95.89 -11.41
CA PRO A 738 98.66 94.93 -10.42
C PRO A 738 99.77 94.20 -9.65
#